data_AF-A0A7V4N537-F1
#
_entry.id   AF-A0A7V4N537-F1
#
_cell.length_a   1.000
_cell.length_b   1.000
_cell.length_c   1.000
_cell.angle_alpha   90.00
_cell.angle_beta   90.00
_cell.angle_gamma   90.00
#
_symmetry.space_group_name_H-M   'P 1'
#
loop_
_entity.id
_entity.type
_entity.pdbx_description
1 polymer ?
#
loop_
_entity_poly.entity_id
_entity_poly.type
_entity_poly.pdbx_seq_one_letter_code
_entity_poly.pdbx_strand_id
1 'polypeptide(L)'
;MAGLTAALNIAKNALLTFQTATQVISHNVANVSNEAYCRQKPIETTYPSSPSPAGPIGSGVKIEMIQRYFDAFLEKNINLKRTDYGLFSAEETGLTILETLFNEVTNESGLINILQNFWIAWQNLSNYPENLSARTQIIETGKLIVEALKAKFKGLQDLEIQIGLKLKTIVERINALSSQIAELNLRISAMETGGKLANDLRDQRDKLVGELSQLVSIQYFETKEGAYNIVLGKGFNLVELGRTWKLEVSGTDVYWISTKGEKIPLTSKEVSSGELGGWLRLLEQLSDEFNYEYVSGNKVVYNLSGELISEADKLVDLGLSGTVTFNITGTDHFGNEISGNISYNLVANPNVTLKDLLNKIEELFNYTVSAYIRDGRLFIENKYRGSGELKFSITGPIDFGSFDDPTYQRRVVELNFAGRLKLFGEELIKAVNELHTQGVGLFFYEKELEGAYWVNQYIKELPYFLDITKTSDGSEITGFFYIWIKDDAGKITPVKVSLDGLSVNATLNDLANRINSALNEAGFYNDPTNWKIRSLVRNGRLVFQAQEGYSFGFSNDTSRILLATGINIFFVGSDPANFRVNELLVRKPELIASGKMDISAFRSEEPLFGIFESSNPIDPSQTFNITKLYIRLYDQKGNVITSPPLDLTNQGIIWNNSLNAYEIDIDPSTTLQEILNKLNSLPFLRAYVNAEGKMVLTLDPNQTTVYGFEIGDNSSTNGFVDLLKSEKMYIPAFKWYDNSETRVITGFERFNFDQTKEDYLSFYLFDENGNLIKGQPFRISLDQIISDGGTIFTLLQKINSYENAVNGLSARFDRNGKLIIETTGLYDTKTFIIQDELYDGTDYVQTPYNYGFINTLKGYELERGDNRIAQAIADSATIIRKSLNYSTLQNYYSSIVGEVGSATNSVKDSKSFLETLISQLKNIKESISGVSLDEEMANLIKYQQAFVASAKVLTTVEDMFEALLNAKR
;
A
#
# COMPACT_ATOMS: atom_id res chain seq x y z
N MET A 1 25.32 -62.23 -77.93
CA MET A 1 25.61 -61.91 -76.51
C MET A 1 25.00 -60.58 -76.07
N ALA A 2 25.19 -59.45 -76.76
CA ALA A 2 24.71 -58.12 -76.31
C ALA A 2 23.26 -58.07 -75.75
N GLY A 3 22.30 -58.77 -76.37
CA GLY A 3 20.91 -58.85 -75.87
C GLY A 3 20.76 -59.57 -74.52
N LEU A 4 21.49 -60.68 -74.28
CA LEU A 4 21.50 -61.34 -72.96
C LEU A 4 22.19 -60.45 -71.93
N THR A 5 23.29 -59.78 -72.28
CA THR A 5 23.97 -58.83 -71.39
C THR A 5 23.06 -57.66 -70.99
N ALA A 6 22.23 -57.16 -71.92
CA ALA A 6 21.22 -56.15 -71.62
C ALA A 6 20.14 -56.69 -70.66
N ALA A 7 19.59 -57.89 -70.90
CA ALA A 7 18.62 -58.53 -70.01
C ALA A 7 19.19 -58.79 -68.60
N LEU A 8 20.44 -59.26 -68.51
CA LEU A 8 21.17 -59.48 -67.26
C LEU A 8 21.34 -58.18 -66.47
N ASN A 9 21.72 -57.09 -67.14
CA ASN A 9 21.85 -55.77 -66.52
C ASN A 9 20.51 -55.22 -66.03
N ILE A 10 19.42 -55.38 -66.80
CA ILE A 10 18.07 -54.99 -66.39
C ILE A 10 17.64 -55.77 -65.13
N ALA A 11 17.83 -57.09 -65.12
CA ALA A 11 17.50 -57.95 -63.98
C ALA A 11 18.32 -57.59 -62.73
N LYS A 12 19.64 -57.38 -62.87
CA LYS A 12 20.52 -56.90 -61.78
C LYS A 12 20.06 -55.56 -61.21
N ASN A 13 19.75 -54.60 -62.07
CA ASN A 13 19.32 -53.25 -61.68
C ASN A 13 17.97 -53.27 -60.95
N ALA A 14 17.03 -54.10 -61.42
CA ALA A 14 15.75 -54.34 -60.74
C ALA A 14 15.93 -55.01 -59.37
N LEU A 15 16.77 -56.05 -59.27
CA LEU A 15 17.05 -56.74 -58.00
C LEU A 15 17.64 -55.80 -56.94
N LEU A 16 18.63 -54.99 -57.29
CA LEU A 16 19.22 -53.99 -56.39
C LEU A 16 18.17 -52.95 -55.95
N THR A 17 17.34 -52.49 -56.88
CA THR A 17 16.25 -51.53 -56.60
C THR A 17 15.24 -52.10 -55.61
N PHE A 18 14.74 -53.32 -55.85
CA PHE A 18 13.74 -53.95 -54.98
C PHE A 18 14.32 -54.38 -53.63
N GLN A 19 15.61 -54.73 -53.56
CA GLN A 19 16.31 -54.94 -52.29
C GLN A 19 16.36 -53.64 -51.47
N THR A 20 16.74 -52.51 -52.08
CA THR A 20 16.75 -51.21 -51.40
C THR A 20 15.34 -50.78 -50.97
N ALA A 21 14.32 -50.98 -51.81
CA ALA A 21 12.93 -50.69 -51.44
C ALA A 21 12.46 -51.54 -50.23
N THR A 22 12.80 -52.83 -50.23
CA THR A 22 12.55 -53.75 -49.10
C THR A 22 13.22 -53.27 -47.81
N GLN A 23 14.44 -52.73 -47.90
CA GLN A 23 15.15 -52.16 -46.74
C GLN A 23 14.48 -50.88 -46.22
N VAL A 24 14.03 -49.97 -47.09
CA VAL A 24 13.32 -48.74 -46.69
C VAL A 24 12.02 -49.08 -45.97
N ILE A 25 11.24 -50.04 -46.47
CA ILE A 25 10.00 -50.48 -45.84
C ILE A 25 10.28 -51.14 -44.48
N SER A 26 11.33 -51.97 -44.41
CA SER A 26 11.77 -52.57 -43.13
C SER A 26 12.18 -51.49 -42.12
N HIS A 27 12.79 -50.39 -42.58
CA HIS A 27 13.16 -49.24 -41.76
C HIS A 27 11.92 -48.44 -41.30
N ASN A 28 10.92 -48.25 -42.17
CA ASN A 28 9.64 -47.65 -41.79
C ASN A 28 8.96 -48.46 -40.68
N VAL A 29 8.79 -49.77 -40.88
CA VAL A 29 8.15 -50.67 -39.89
C VAL A 29 8.91 -50.69 -38.57
N ALA A 30 10.25 -50.70 -38.59
CA ALA A 30 11.06 -50.64 -37.37
C ALA A 30 10.90 -49.32 -36.59
N ASN A 31 10.55 -48.22 -37.26
CA ASN A 31 10.35 -46.90 -36.66
C ASN A 31 8.86 -46.54 -36.43
N VAL A 32 7.91 -47.47 -36.58
CA VAL A 32 6.46 -47.19 -36.47
C VAL A 32 6.06 -46.51 -35.15
N SER A 33 6.77 -46.79 -34.05
CA SER A 33 6.51 -46.21 -32.72
C SER A 33 7.32 -44.94 -32.42
N ASN A 34 8.07 -44.40 -33.38
CA ASN A 34 8.88 -43.21 -33.22
C ASN A 34 8.14 -41.97 -33.77
N GLU A 35 7.52 -41.17 -32.89
CA GLU A 35 6.74 -39.97 -33.25
C GLU A 35 7.53 -38.94 -34.11
N ALA A 36 8.87 -38.94 -34.01
CA ALA A 36 9.71 -38.03 -34.79
C ALA A 36 10.05 -38.55 -36.21
N TYR A 37 9.81 -39.84 -36.49
CA TYR A 37 10.16 -40.45 -37.77
C TYR A 37 9.14 -40.12 -38.86
N CYS A 38 9.64 -39.60 -39.99
CA CYS A 38 8.84 -39.42 -41.19
C CYS A 38 8.96 -40.65 -42.08
N ARG A 39 7.83 -41.28 -42.44
CA ARG A 39 7.78 -42.39 -43.40
C ARG A 39 8.58 -42.07 -44.66
N GLN A 40 9.44 -43.00 -45.07
CA GLN A 40 10.33 -42.82 -46.20
C GLN A 40 9.86 -43.62 -47.42
N LYS A 41 10.08 -43.08 -48.61
CA LYS A 41 9.70 -43.68 -49.89
C LYS A 41 10.91 -43.76 -50.84
N PRO A 42 11.20 -44.94 -51.42
CA PRO A 42 12.12 -45.05 -52.53
C PRO A 42 11.53 -44.38 -53.79
N ILE A 43 12.25 -43.43 -54.40
CA ILE A 43 11.88 -42.80 -55.67
C ILE A 43 12.60 -43.53 -56.80
N GLU A 44 11.82 -44.21 -57.64
CA GLU A 44 12.29 -45.00 -58.78
C GLU A 44 12.39 -44.15 -60.05
N THR A 45 13.52 -44.27 -60.75
CA THR A 45 13.73 -43.69 -62.09
C THR A 45 14.29 -44.73 -63.05
N THR A 46 14.08 -44.54 -64.35
CA THR A 46 14.69 -45.41 -65.36
C THR A 46 16.17 -45.11 -65.49
N TYR A 47 17.00 -46.14 -65.69
CA TYR A 47 18.36 -45.92 -66.16
C TYR A 47 18.34 -45.30 -67.57
N PRO A 48 19.33 -44.47 -67.93
CA PRO A 48 19.51 -43.98 -69.29
C PRO A 48 19.44 -45.12 -70.31
N SER A 49 18.73 -44.87 -71.41
CA SER A 49 18.56 -45.86 -72.47
C SER A 49 19.89 -46.08 -73.21
N SER A 50 20.21 -47.34 -73.47
CA SER A 50 21.39 -47.72 -74.22
C SER A 50 21.11 -47.62 -75.73
N PRO A 51 22.02 -47.04 -76.55
CA PRO A 51 21.87 -47.00 -77.99
C PRO A 51 21.79 -48.41 -78.59
N SER A 52 20.79 -48.66 -79.41
CA SER A 52 20.59 -49.92 -80.12
C SER A 52 20.11 -49.65 -81.56
N PRO A 53 20.42 -50.52 -82.54
CA PRO A 53 19.97 -50.37 -83.93
C PRO A 53 18.44 -50.28 -84.12
N ALA A 54 17.65 -50.70 -83.13
CA ALA A 54 16.18 -50.62 -83.15
C ALA A 54 15.61 -49.37 -82.43
N GLY A 55 16.46 -48.44 -82.01
CA GLY A 55 16.11 -47.30 -81.14
C GLY A 55 16.63 -47.48 -79.70
N PRO A 56 16.54 -46.45 -78.84
CA PRO A 56 17.09 -46.52 -77.48
C PRO A 56 16.32 -47.53 -76.61
N ILE A 57 17.02 -48.52 -76.03
CA ILE A 57 16.42 -49.54 -75.16
C ILE A 57 16.70 -49.17 -73.69
N GLY A 58 15.67 -49.16 -72.84
CA GLY A 58 15.79 -48.84 -71.42
C GLY A 58 16.64 -49.85 -70.64
N SER A 59 17.53 -49.37 -69.77
CA SER A 59 18.52 -50.20 -69.06
C SER A 59 18.07 -50.65 -67.65
N GLY A 60 16.76 -50.73 -67.43
CA GLY A 60 16.14 -51.08 -66.14
C GLY A 60 15.78 -49.88 -65.27
N VAL A 61 15.54 -50.14 -63.98
CA VAL A 61 15.17 -49.14 -62.96
C VAL A 61 16.30 -48.96 -61.94
N LYS A 62 16.43 -47.77 -61.37
CA LYS A 62 17.23 -47.44 -60.19
C LYS A 62 16.39 -46.70 -59.16
N ILE A 63 16.88 -46.69 -57.92
CA ILE A 63 16.52 -45.65 -56.95
C ILE A 63 17.31 -44.38 -57.28
N GLU A 64 16.62 -43.27 -57.49
CA GLU A 64 17.22 -41.94 -57.59
C GLU A 64 17.58 -41.42 -56.19
N MET A 65 16.61 -41.49 -55.28
CA MET A 65 16.70 -40.99 -53.92
C MET A 65 15.70 -41.71 -53.01
N ILE A 66 15.92 -41.62 -51.70
CA ILE A 66 14.92 -41.98 -50.68
C ILE A 66 14.38 -40.67 -50.12
N GLN A 67 13.08 -40.42 -50.29
CA GLN A 67 12.43 -39.18 -49.90
C GLN A 67 11.52 -39.42 -48.69
N ARG A 68 11.58 -38.54 -47.68
CA ARG A 68 10.63 -38.54 -46.57
C ARG A 68 9.29 -37.90 -46.94
N TYR A 69 8.18 -38.46 -46.46
CA TYR A 69 6.88 -37.82 -46.47
C TYR A 69 6.84 -36.73 -45.39
N PHE A 70 7.16 -35.50 -45.78
CA PHE A 70 7.27 -34.36 -44.86
C PHE A 70 6.55 -33.14 -45.43
N ASP A 71 5.58 -32.61 -44.69
CA ASP A 71 4.93 -31.33 -45.00
C ASP A 71 5.57 -30.21 -44.16
N ALA A 72 6.43 -29.42 -44.81
CA ALA A 72 7.14 -28.31 -44.17
C ALA A 72 6.21 -27.18 -43.72
N PHE A 73 5.05 -27.00 -44.36
CA PHE A 73 4.08 -25.99 -43.97
C PHE A 73 3.32 -26.43 -42.72
N LEU A 74 2.88 -27.69 -42.66
CA LEU A 74 2.22 -28.25 -41.49
C LEU A 74 3.16 -28.28 -40.28
N GLU A 75 4.41 -28.73 -40.44
CA GLU A 75 5.40 -28.75 -39.35
C GLU A 75 5.69 -27.33 -38.83
N LYS A 76 5.82 -26.33 -39.73
CA LYS A 76 5.99 -24.93 -39.32
C LYS A 76 4.77 -24.39 -38.55
N ASN A 77 3.55 -24.76 -38.93
CA ASN A 77 2.34 -24.39 -38.20
C ASN A 77 2.24 -25.07 -36.83
N ILE A 78 2.58 -26.36 -36.73
CA ILE A 78 2.69 -27.08 -35.44
C ILE A 78 3.69 -26.37 -34.52
N ASN A 79 4.86 -26.00 -35.05
CA ASN A 79 5.90 -25.33 -34.28
C ASN A 79 5.51 -23.93 -33.84
N LEU A 80 4.82 -23.14 -34.68
CA LEU A 80 4.19 -21.88 -34.25
C LEU A 80 3.19 -22.09 -33.10
N LYS A 81 2.37 -23.15 -33.14
CA LYS A 81 1.42 -23.43 -32.06
C LYS A 81 2.06 -24.00 -30.80
N ARG A 82 3.20 -24.69 -30.91
CA ARG A 82 4.09 -25.02 -29.77
C ARG A 82 4.68 -23.76 -29.14
N THR A 83 5.08 -22.77 -29.93
CA THR A 83 5.54 -21.46 -29.41
C THR A 83 4.45 -20.77 -28.60
N ASP A 84 3.24 -20.67 -29.16
CA ASP A 84 2.09 -20.07 -28.48
C ASP A 84 1.71 -20.85 -27.20
N TYR A 85 1.75 -22.19 -27.23
CA TYR A 85 1.49 -23.03 -26.06
C TYR A 85 2.56 -22.86 -24.96
N GLY A 86 3.84 -22.77 -25.34
CA GLY A 86 4.94 -22.52 -24.41
C GLY A 86 4.77 -21.19 -23.67
N LEU A 87 4.35 -20.15 -24.38
CA LEU A 87 4.00 -18.84 -23.81
C LEU A 87 2.94 -18.97 -22.72
N PHE A 88 1.75 -19.49 -23.05
CA PHE A 88 0.66 -19.59 -22.08
C PHE A 88 0.92 -20.61 -20.97
N SER A 89 1.76 -21.64 -21.20
CA SER A 89 2.17 -22.57 -20.16
C SER A 89 3.12 -21.96 -19.12
N ALA A 90 3.98 -21.02 -19.52
CA ALA A 90 4.80 -20.24 -18.60
C ALA A 90 3.94 -19.27 -17.79
N GLU A 91 3.07 -18.51 -18.49
CA GLU A 91 2.14 -17.57 -17.85
C GLU A 91 1.21 -18.28 -16.86
N GLU A 92 0.60 -19.42 -17.22
CA GLU A 92 -0.27 -20.20 -16.33
C GLU A 92 0.47 -20.60 -15.04
N THR A 93 1.70 -21.09 -15.18
CA THR A 93 2.49 -21.60 -14.05
C THR A 93 2.72 -20.49 -13.03
N GLY A 94 3.15 -19.31 -13.48
CA GLY A 94 3.42 -18.19 -12.58
C GLY A 94 2.17 -17.45 -12.11
N LEU A 95 1.15 -17.29 -12.97
CA LEU A 95 -0.16 -16.74 -12.60
C LEU A 95 -0.87 -17.61 -11.57
N THR A 96 -0.72 -18.93 -11.60
CA THR A 96 -1.28 -19.83 -10.56
C THR A 96 -0.57 -19.65 -9.21
N ILE A 97 0.72 -19.33 -9.19
CA ILE A 97 1.45 -19.00 -7.95
C ILE A 97 0.96 -17.65 -7.40
N LEU A 98 0.73 -16.66 -8.26
CA LEU A 98 0.12 -15.37 -7.87
C LEU A 98 -1.31 -15.53 -7.38
N GLU A 99 -2.14 -16.31 -8.08
CA GLU A 99 -3.50 -16.67 -7.67
C GLU A 99 -3.45 -17.25 -6.26
N THR A 100 -2.51 -18.15 -5.96
CA THR A 100 -2.33 -18.71 -4.61
C THR A 100 -1.90 -17.65 -3.57
N LEU A 101 -1.10 -16.64 -3.96
CA LEU A 101 -0.64 -15.55 -3.09
C LEU A 101 -1.73 -14.50 -2.77
N PHE A 102 -2.71 -14.34 -3.66
CA PHE A 102 -3.78 -13.35 -3.58
C PHE A 102 -5.17 -13.95 -3.25
N ASN A 103 -5.38 -15.25 -3.42
CA ASN A 103 -6.66 -15.91 -3.17
C ASN A 103 -6.92 -16.11 -1.66
N GLU A 104 -7.59 -15.13 -1.07
CA GLU A 104 -7.95 -15.07 0.35
C GLU A 104 -9.46 -15.23 0.60
N VAL A 105 -10.24 -15.54 -0.45
CA VAL A 105 -11.70 -15.36 -0.51
C VAL A 105 -12.48 -16.22 0.50
N THR A 106 -11.83 -17.22 1.12
CA THR A 106 -12.48 -18.18 2.03
C THR A 106 -12.04 -18.09 3.50
N ASN A 107 -11.06 -17.24 3.85
CA ASN A 107 -10.39 -17.34 5.15
C ASN A 107 -10.57 -16.05 5.99
N GLU A 108 -10.82 -16.21 7.30
CA GLU A 108 -10.86 -15.10 8.28
C GLU A 108 -9.54 -14.30 8.31
N SER A 109 -8.43 -14.93 7.91
CA SER A 109 -7.09 -14.34 7.80
C SER A 109 -6.83 -13.53 6.51
N GLY A 110 -7.82 -13.34 5.63
CA GLY A 110 -7.64 -12.58 4.38
C GLY A 110 -7.45 -11.07 4.61
N LEU A 111 -6.59 -10.41 3.83
CA LEU A 111 -6.25 -8.99 4.02
C LEU A 111 -7.49 -8.07 3.98
N ILE A 112 -8.49 -8.38 3.15
CA ILE A 112 -9.77 -7.64 3.12
C ILE A 112 -10.47 -7.69 4.49
N ASN A 113 -10.57 -8.87 5.09
CA ASN A 113 -11.20 -9.07 6.41
C ASN A 113 -10.36 -8.42 7.52
N ILE A 114 -9.03 -8.51 7.45
CA ILE A 114 -8.12 -7.86 8.40
C ILE A 114 -8.27 -6.33 8.34
N LEU A 115 -8.36 -5.73 7.15
CA LEU A 115 -8.60 -4.30 6.97
C LEU A 115 -9.96 -3.89 7.57
N GLN A 116 -11.03 -4.63 7.28
CA GLN A 116 -12.35 -4.37 7.87
C GLN A 116 -12.31 -4.43 9.41
N ASN A 117 -11.65 -5.45 9.97
CA ASN A 117 -11.48 -5.59 11.42
C ASN A 117 -10.66 -4.44 12.04
N PHE A 118 -9.65 -3.92 11.34
CA PHE A 118 -8.88 -2.74 11.77
C PHE A 118 -9.74 -1.47 11.81
N TRP A 119 -10.54 -1.20 10.79
CA TRP A 119 -11.45 -0.04 10.77
C TRP A 119 -12.55 -0.17 11.84
N ILE A 120 -13.08 -1.39 12.06
CA ILE A 120 -14.02 -1.68 13.15
C ILE A 120 -13.35 -1.47 14.53
N ALA A 121 -12.07 -1.82 14.69
CA ALA A 121 -11.35 -1.57 15.94
C ALA A 121 -11.23 -0.06 16.23
N TRP A 122 -10.97 0.77 15.21
CA TRP A 122 -11.01 2.24 15.32
C TRP A 122 -12.41 2.78 15.64
N GLN A 123 -13.46 2.24 15.02
CA GLN A 123 -14.85 2.58 15.34
C GLN A 123 -15.21 2.22 16.79
N ASN A 124 -14.70 1.09 17.31
CA ASN A 124 -14.92 0.68 18.69
C ASN A 124 -14.17 1.58 19.68
N LEU A 125 -12.95 2.03 19.34
CA LEU A 125 -12.23 3.03 20.15
C LEU A 125 -12.94 4.40 20.11
N SER A 126 -13.58 4.78 18.99
CA SER A 126 -14.33 6.04 18.97
C SER A 126 -15.54 6.02 19.91
N ASN A 127 -16.15 4.85 20.14
CA ASN A 127 -17.23 4.69 21.11
C ASN A 127 -16.74 4.76 22.58
N TYR A 128 -15.49 4.36 22.86
CA TYR A 128 -14.91 4.29 24.22
C TYR A 128 -13.43 4.72 24.24
N PRO A 129 -13.10 6.03 24.10
CA PRO A 129 -11.73 6.50 23.86
C PRO A 129 -10.72 6.19 24.97
N GLU A 130 -11.17 6.10 26.22
CA GLU A 130 -10.37 5.75 27.38
C GLU A 130 -10.03 4.26 27.49
N ASN A 131 -10.66 3.39 26.69
CA ASN A 131 -10.56 1.94 26.84
C ASN A 131 -9.22 1.37 26.33
N LEU A 132 -8.37 0.93 27.27
CA LEU A 132 -7.05 0.34 26.98
C LEU A 132 -7.14 -0.96 26.17
N SER A 133 -8.17 -1.78 26.35
CA SER A 133 -8.37 -3.01 25.57
C SER A 133 -8.70 -2.70 24.11
N ALA A 134 -9.52 -1.67 23.85
CA ALA A 134 -9.81 -1.21 22.48
C ALA A 134 -8.56 -0.67 21.78
N ARG A 135 -7.71 0.08 22.50
CA ARG A 135 -6.40 0.55 22.02
C ARG A 135 -5.46 -0.61 21.67
N THR A 136 -5.43 -1.63 22.52
CA THR A 136 -4.64 -2.85 22.28
C THR A 136 -5.15 -3.62 21.05
N GLN A 137 -6.47 -3.73 20.87
CA GLN A 137 -7.07 -4.37 19.69
C GLN A 137 -6.69 -3.71 18.37
N ILE A 138 -6.59 -2.37 18.34
CA ILE A 138 -6.11 -1.61 17.17
C ILE A 138 -4.65 -1.92 16.84
N ILE A 139 -3.80 -2.08 17.86
CA ILE A 139 -2.39 -2.47 17.67
C ILE A 139 -2.28 -3.87 17.07
N GLU A 140 -3.01 -4.85 17.60
CA GLU A 140 -2.96 -6.23 17.08
C GLU A 140 -3.53 -6.33 15.66
N THR A 141 -4.67 -5.70 15.36
CA THR A 141 -5.20 -5.64 13.99
C THR A 141 -4.27 -4.90 13.03
N GLY A 142 -3.58 -3.83 13.50
CA GLY A 142 -2.54 -3.14 12.73
C GLY A 142 -1.33 -4.02 12.42
N LYS A 143 -0.88 -4.86 13.35
CA LYS A 143 0.19 -5.85 13.12
C LYS A 143 -0.20 -6.88 12.07
N LEU A 144 -1.44 -7.39 12.13
CA LEU A 144 -1.94 -8.35 11.12
C LEU A 144 -1.93 -7.76 9.71
N ILE A 145 -2.23 -6.47 9.52
CA ILE A 145 -2.11 -5.81 8.21
C ILE A 145 -0.64 -5.77 7.76
N VAL A 146 0.28 -5.40 8.66
CA VAL A 146 1.73 -5.37 8.39
C VAL A 146 2.24 -6.75 7.96
N GLU A 147 1.87 -7.79 8.68
CA GLU A 147 2.28 -9.17 8.41
C GLU A 147 1.71 -9.68 7.08
N ALA A 148 0.42 -9.49 6.83
CA ALA A 148 -0.25 -9.89 5.59
C ALA A 148 0.32 -9.17 4.35
N LEU A 149 0.59 -7.87 4.45
CA LEU A 149 1.24 -7.14 3.35
C LEU A 149 2.68 -7.62 3.15
N LYS A 150 3.50 -7.70 4.21
CA LYS A 150 4.89 -8.18 4.10
C LYS A 150 4.99 -9.58 3.51
N ALA A 151 4.11 -10.49 3.89
CA ALA A 151 4.05 -11.83 3.32
C ALA A 151 3.79 -11.79 1.80
N LYS A 152 2.92 -10.89 1.33
CA LYS A 152 2.65 -10.71 -0.12
C LYS A 152 3.84 -10.15 -0.87
N PHE A 153 4.48 -9.08 -0.38
CA PHE A 153 5.70 -8.57 -1.03
C PHE A 153 6.83 -9.58 -1.06
N LYS A 154 7.00 -10.33 0.05
CA LYS A 154 7.99 -11.40 0.09
C LYS A 154 7.66 -12.51 -0.90
N GLY A 155 6.39 -12.90 -1.02
CA GLY A 155 5.93 -13.86 -2.04
C GLY A 155 6.16 -13.39 -3.48
N LEU A 156 5.98 -12.10 -3.77
CA LEU A 156 6.29 -11.52 -5.09
C LEU A 156 7.80 -11.57 -5.39
N GLN A 157 8.65 -11.19 -4.42
CA GLN A 157 10.12 -11.28 -4.54
C GLN A 157 10.59 -12.74 -4.68
N ASP A 158 9.99 -13.67 -3.95
CA ASP A 158 10.33 -15.09 -4.02
C ASP A 158 9.89 -15.71 -5.35
N LEU A 159 8.81 -15.21 -5.96
CA LEU A 159 8.40 -15.59 -7.31
C LEU A 159 9.36 -14.98 -8.37
N GLU A 160 9.77 -13.71 -8.23
CA GLU A 160 10.78 -13.08 -9.09
C GLU A 160 12.10 -13.88 -9.11
N ILE A 161 12.59 -14.29 -7.94
CA ILE A 161 13.78 -15.15 -7.82
C ILE A 161 13.56 -16.51 -8.50
N GLN A 162 12.38 -17.12 -8.34
CA GLN A 162 12.03 -18.37 -9.04
C GLN A 162 11.98 -18.19 -10.56
N ILE A 163 11.47 -17.06 -11.06
CA ILE A 163 11.47 -16.73 -12.48
C ILE A 163 12.91 -16.63 -13.00
N GLY A 164 13.82 -15.94 -12.30
CA GLY A 164 15.24 -15.90 -12.66
C GLY A 164 15.89 -17.29 -12.79
N LEU A 165 15.58 -18.21 -11.86
CA LEU A 165 16.04 -19.60 -11.94
C LEU A 165 15.42 -20.38 -13.12
N LYS A 166 14.16 -20.12 -13.46
CA LYS A 166 13.49 -20.70 -14.65
C LYS A 166 14.09 -20.17 -15.94
N LEU A 167 14.26 -18.85 -16.07
CA LEU A 167 14.91 -18.19 -17.21
C LEU A 167 16.29 -18.79 -17.47
N LYS A 168 17.11 -18.96 -16.42
CA LYS A 168 18.42 -19.63 -16.52
C LYS A 168 18.30 -21.06 -17.07
N THR A 169 17.40 -21.86 -16.54
CA THR A 169 17.19 -23.26 -16.98
C THR A 169 16.77 -23.35 -18.45
N ILE A 170 15.88 -22.44 -18.87
CA ILE A 170 15.38 -22.35 -20.26
C ILE A 170 16.49 -21.90 -21.21
N VAL A 171 17.29 -20.90 -20.82
CA VAL A 171 18.44 -20.42 -21.60
C VAL A 171 19.52 -21.51 -21.75
N GLU A 172 19.82 -22.26 -20.70
CA GLU A 172 20.72 -23.41 -20.77
C GLU A 172 20.21 -24.48 -21.76
N ARG A 173 18.89 -24.76 -21.76
CA ARG A 173 18.27 -25.70 -22.72
C ARG A 173 18.27 -25.15 -24.16
N ILE A 174 17.98 -23.87 -24.37
CA ILE A 174 18.04 -23.22 -25.70
C ILE A 174 19.45 -23.30 -26.27
N ASN A 175 20.48 -23.00 -25.47
CA ASN A 175 21.88 -23.10 -25.86
C ASN A 175 22.28 -24.54 -26.24
N ALA A 176 21.81 -25.53 -25.46
CA ALA A 176 22.08 -26.94 -25.72
C ALA A 176 21.40 -27.43 -27.02
N LEU A 177 20.12 -27.11 -27.23
CA LEU A 177 19.38 -27.46 -28.46
C LEU A 177 20.00 -26.79 -29.69
N SER A 178 20.34 -25.50 -29.60
CA SER A 178 20.99 -24.76 -30.70
C SER A 178 22.33 -25.41 -31.10
N SER A 179 23.11 -25.88 -30.12
CA SER A 179 24.38 -26.57 -30.35
C SER A 179 24.20 -27.94 -31.02
N GLN A 180 23.20 -28.72 -30.60
CA GLN A 180 22.87 -30.01 -31.23
C GLN A 180 22.34 -29.83 -32.66
N ILE A 181 21.53 -28.80 -32.91
CA ILE A 181 21.04 -28.47 -34.26
C ILE A 181 22.20 -28.04 -35.18
N ALA A 182 23.14 -27.24 -34.68
CA ALA A 182 24.34 -26.85 -35.43
C ALA A 182 25.22 -28.07 -35.79
N GLU A 183 25.36 -29.04 -34.87
CA GLU A 183 26.08 -30.29 -35.16
C GLU A 183 25.34 -31.14 -36.21
N LEU A 184 24.01 -31.28 -36.10
CA LEU A 184 23.20 -32.00 -37.10
C LEU A 184 23.26 -31.31 -38.47
N ASN A 185 23.24 -29.98 -38.54
CA ASN A 185 23.42 -29.24 -39.79
C ASN A 185 24.74 -29.57 -40.48
N LEU A 186 25.85 -29.62 -39.74
CA LEU A 186 27.15 -30.01 -40.29
C LEU A 186 27.14 -31.45 -40.82
N ARG A 187 26.54 -32.39 -40.07
CA ARG A 187 26.43 -33.79 -40.48
C ARG A 187 25.55 -33.98 -41.72
N ILE A 188 24.40 -33.30 -41.78
CA ILE A 188 23.47 -33.30 -42.92
C ILE A 188 24.19 -32.73 -44.15
N SER A 189 24.78 -31.54 -44.05
CA SER A 189 25.44 -30.89 -45.18
C SER A 189 26.62 -31.71 -45.74
N ALA A 190 27.41 -32.33 -44.85
CA ALA A 190 28.50 -33.23 -45.25
C ALA A 190 28.01 -34.50 -45.98
N MET A 191 26.88 -35.08 -45.54
CA MET A 191 26.28 -36.26 -46.18
C MET A 191 25.61 -35.92 -47.52
N GLU A 192 24.93 -34.78 -47.59
CA GLU A 192 24.16 -34.34 -48.77
C GLU A 192 25.03 -33.75 -49.88
N THR A 193 26.28 -33.38 -49.57
CA THR A 193 27.33 -33.04 -50.58
C THR A 193 27.53 -34.17 -51.61
N GLY A 194 27.24 -35.42 -51.25
CA GLY A 194 27.27 -36.59 -52.15
C GLY A 194 25.99 -36.82 -52.96
N GLY A 195 25.01 -35.91 -52.92
CA GLY A 195 23.73 -36.01 -53.64
C GLY A 195 22.72 -36.98 -53.03
N LYS A 196 22.92 -37.43 -51.78
CA LYS A 196 22.02 -38.36 -51.07
C LYS A 196 21.44 -37.69 -49.82
N LEU A 197 20.11 -37.70 -49.67
CA LEU A 197 19.44 -37.11 -48.51
C LEU A 197 19.76 -37.83 -47.19
N ALA A 198 19.89 -37.05 -46.12
CA ALA A 198 20.16 -37.50 -44.76
C ALA A 198 18.88 -37.56 -43.90
N ASN A 199 17.86 -38.31 -44.36
CA ASN A 199 16.49 -38.28 -43.80
C ASN A 199 16.45 -38.41 -42.26
N ASP A 200 17.10 -39.42 -41.68
CA ASP A 200 17.03 -39.69 -40.23
C ASP A 200 17.68 -38.56 -39.41
N LEU A 201 18.73 -37.91 -39.92
CA LEU A 201 19.36 -36.75 -39.29
C LEU A 201 18.47 -35.50 -39.40
N ARG A 202 17.74 -35.35 -40.51
CA ARG A 202 16.75 -34.28 -40.69
C ARG A 202 15.57 -34.46 -39.73
N ASP A 203 15.08 -35.67 -39.56
CA ASP A 203 14.00 -36.00 -38.61
C ASP A 203 14.43 -35.75 -37.15
N GLN A 204 15.67 -36.12 -36.78
CA GLN A 204 16.27 -35.75 -35.50
C GLN A 204 16.37 -34.23 -35.33
N ARG A 205 16.80 -33.50 -36.36
CA ARG A 205 16.88 -32.03 -36.33
C ARG A 205 15.51 -31.40 -36.16
N ASP A 206 14.52 -31.86 -36.92
CA ASP A 206 13.15 -31.32 -36.90
C ASP A 206 12.49 -31.55 -35.52
N LYS A 207 12.78 -32.67 -34.85
CA LYS A 207 12.43 -32.87 -33.44
C LYS A 207 13.05 -31.79 -32.53
N LEU A 208 14.36 -31.55 -32.63
CA LEU A 208 15.04 -30.54 -31.78
C LEU A 208 14.57 -29.11 -32.08
N VAL A 209 14.23 -28.81 -33.33
CA VAL A 209 13.60 -27.55 -33.75
C VAL A 209 12.21 -27.41 -33.12
N GLY A 210 11.44 -28.50 -33.04
CA GLY A 210 10.15 -28.53 -32.35
C GLY A 210 10.26 -28.31 -30.83
N GLU A 211 11.24 -28.92 -30.17
CA GLU A 211 11.56 -28.66 -28.77
C GLU A 211 11.99 -27.20 -28.56
N LEU A 212 12.85 -26.66 -29.43
CA LEU A 212 13.32 -25.28 -29.36
C LEU A 212 12.18 -24.27 -29.57
N SER A 213 11.24 -24.57 -30.49
CA SER A 213 10.09 -23.71 -30.80
C SER A 213 9.13 -23.54 -29.62
N GLN A 214 9.02 -24.54 -28.74
CA GLN A 214 8.23 -24.43 -27.51
C GLN A 214 8.89 -23.49 -26.49
N LEU A 215 10.22 -23.53 -26.38
CA LEU A 215 10.98 -22.71 -25.42
C LEU A 215 11.07 -21.25 -25.84
N VAL A 216 11.17 -20.96 -27.14
CA VAL A 216 11.36 -19.60 -27.64
C VAL A 216 10.82 -19.42 -29.05
N SER A 217 10.29 -18.23 -29.34
CA SER A 217 9.90 -17.85 -30.71
C SER A 217 11.10 -17.86 -31.65
N ILE A 218 11.07 -18.78 -32.62
CA ILE A 218 12.09 -18.91 -33.66
C ILE A 218 11.48 -18.78 -35.07
N GLN A 219 12.28 -18.22 -35.97
CA GLN A 219 12.10 -18.31 -37.40
C GLN A 219 13.25 -19.15 -37.97
N TYR A 220 12.95 -20.12 -38.80
CA TYR A 220 13.96 -20.95 -39.44
C TYR A 220 13.69 -21.11 -40.94
N PHE A 221 14.78 -21.27 -41.70
CA PHE A 221 14.77 -21.51 -43.14
C PHE A 221 15.92 -22.43 -43.54
N GLU A 222 15.67 -23.23 -44.57
CA GLU A 222 16.66 -24.19 -45.11
C GLU A 222 17.54 -23.55 -46.18
N THR A 223 18.85 -23.77 -46.11
CA THR A 223 19.81 -23.35 -47.12
C THR A 223 19.89 -24.34 -48.27
N LYS A 224 20.58 -23.99 -49.37
CA LYS A 224 20.73 -24.89 -50.54
C LYS A 224 21.55 -26.15 -50.20
N GLU A 225 22.34 -26.06 -49.15
CA GLU A 225 23.24 -27.08 -48.61
C GLU A 225 22.56 -27.95 -47.54
N GLY A 226 21.23 -27.84 -47.39
CA GLY A 226 20.40 -28.69 -46.53
C GLY A 226 20.37 -28.30 -45.04
N ALA A 227 21.13 -27.28 -44.63
CA ALA A 227 21.21 -26.82 -43.24
C ALA A 227 20.09 -25.83 -42.89
N TYR A 228 19.68 -25.78 -41.61
CA TYR A 228 18.76 -24.75 -41.12
C TYR A 228 19.52 -23.58 -40.49
N ASN A 229 19.20 -22.37 -40.92
CA ASN A 229 19.51 -21.16 -40.15
C ASN A 229 18.32 -20.86 -39.22
N ILE A 230 18.61 -20.54 -37.96
CA ILE A 230 17.60 -20.27 -36.92
C ILE A 230 17.85 -18.89 -36.33
N VAL A 231 16.80 -18.07 -36.33
CA VAL A 231 16.77 -16.69 -35.84
C VAL A 231 15.70 -16.60 -34.74
N LEU A 232 16.08 -16.07 -33.58
CA LEU A 232 15.23 -15.81 -32.44
C LEU A 232 14.50 -14.46 -32.59
N GLY A 233 13.20 -14.48 -32.27
CA GLY A 233 12.34 -13.30 -32.21
C GLY A 233 12.38 -12.45 -33.47
N LYS A 234 12.78 -11.17 -33.30
CA LYS A 234 12.80 -10.14 -34.34
C LYS A 234 14.13 -9.97 -35.10
N GLY A 235 15.13 -10.84 -34.88
CA GLY A 235 16.36 -10.78 -35.70
C GLY A 235 17.65 -11.33 -35.09
N PHE A 236 17.61 -12.02 -33.94
CA PHE A 236 18.82 -12.48 -33.25
C PHE A 236 19.22 -13.88 -33.71
N ASN A 237 20.30 -14.05 -34.44
CA ASN A 237 20.75 -15.38 -34.88
C ASN A 237 21.01 -16.31 -33.68
N LEU A 238 20.55 -17.56 -33.74
CA LEU A 238 20.89 -18.64 -32.79
C LEU A 238 21.75 -19.72 -33.44
N VAL A 239 21.45 -20.08 -34.70
CA VAL A 239 22.17 -21.10 -35.46
C VAL A 239 22.37 -20.63 -36.90
N GLU A 240 23.59 -20.74 -37.41
CA GLU A 240 23.93 -20.52 -38.81
C GLU A 240 24.91 -21.62 -39.25
N LEU A 241 24.48 -22.51 -40.14
CA LEU A 241 25.23 -23.72 -40.50
C LEU A 241 25.67 -24.50 -39.22
N GLY A 242 26.97 -24.47 -38.90
CA GLY A 242 27.57 -25.08 -37.71
C GLY A 242 27.99 -24.09 -36.61
N ARG A 243 27.63 -22.81 -36.72
CA ARG A 243 27.88 -21.78 -35.71
C ARG A 243 26.67 -21.59 -34.82
N THR A 244 26.90 -21.29 -33.55
CA THR A 244 25.87 -20.90 -32.59
C THR A 244 26.20 -19.58 -31.91
N TRP A 245 25.15 -18.87 -31.54
CA TRP A 245 25.20 -17.74 -30.61
C TRP A 245 24.64 -18.20 -29.27
N LYS A 246 25.13 -17.60 -28.19
CA LYS A 246 24.72 -17.96 -26.82
C LYS A 246 23.74 -16.93 -26.28
N LEU A 247 22.81 -17.43 -25.48
CA LEU A 247 22.08 -16.63 -24.51
C LEU A 247 22.75 -16.77 -23.13
N GLU A 248 22.73 -15.72 -22.34
CA GLU A 248 23.25 -15.67 -20.96
C GLU A 248 22.18 -15.07 -20.03
N VAL A 249 22.19 -15.43 -18.74
CA VAL A 249 21.29 -14.85 -17.73
C VAL A 249 22.11 -14.26 -16.60
N SER A 250 21.79 -13.02 -16.18
CA SER A 250 22.39 -12.35 -15.03
C SER A 250 21.28 -11.83 -14.12
N GLY A 251 21.12 -12.43 -12.93
CA GLY A 251 19.94 -12.17 -12.11
C GLY A 251 18.66 -12.62 -12.82
N THR A 252 17.81 -11.65 -13.15
CA THR A 252 16.58 -11.79 -13.93
C THR A 252 16.74 -11.41 -15.40
N ASP A 253 17.80 -10.68 -15.77
CA ASP A 253 18.06 -10.22 -17.13
C ASP A 253 18.55 -11.36 -18.04
N VAL A 254 18.05 -11.39 -19.27
CA VAL A 254 18.47 -12.32 -20.33
C VAL A 254 19.20 -11.54 -21.42
N TYR A 255 20.36 -12.02 -21.85
CA TYR A 255 21.18 -11.37 -22.87
C TYR A 255 21.45 -12.31 -24.06
N TRP A 256 21.41 -11.76 -25.26
CA TRP A 256 22.03 -12.36 -26.45
C TRP A 256 23.47 -11.88 -26.59
N ILE A 257 24.38 -12.82 -26.87
CA ILE A 257 25.83 -12.54 -26.97
C ILE A 257 26.26 -12.47 -28.43
N SER A 258 26.78 -11.31 -28.86
CA SER A 258 27.30 -11.10 -30.22
C SER A 258 28.62 -11.86 -30.45
N THR A 259 29.02 -12.04 -31.72
CA THR A 259 30.32 -12.67 -32.06
C THR A 259 31.53 -11.88 -31.57
N LYS A 260 31.34 -10.62 -31.15
CA LYS A 260 32.37 -9.77 -30.53
C LYS A 260 32.33 -9.78 -29.00
N GLY A 261 31.38 -10.49 -28.39
CA GLY A 261 31.15 -10.52 -26.95
C GLY A 261 30.25 -9.39 -26.42
N GLU A 262 29.63 -8.59 -27.28
CA GLU A 262 28.68 -7.56 -26.87
C GLU A 262 27.41 -8.23 -26.32
N LYS A 263 26.94 -7.78 -25.14
CA LYS A 263 25.70 -8.24 -24.53
C LYS A 263 24.54 -7.35 -24.97
N ILE A 264 23.48 -7.94 -25.53
CA ILE A 264 22.25 -7.23 -25.88
C ILE A 264 21.11 -7.78 -25.02
N PRO A 265 20.45 -6.96 -24.18
CA PRO A 265 19.34 -7.44 -23.36
C PRO A 265 18.14 -7.85 -24.22
N LEU A 266 17.41 -8.87 -23.77
CA LEU A 266 16.20 -9.40 -24.40
C LEU A 266 15.02 -9.22 -23.44
N THR A 267 14.01 -8.45 -23.85
CA THR A 267 12.76 -8.24 -23.11
C THR A 267 11.59 -8.94 -23.81
N SER A 268 10.36 -8.81 -23.29
CA SER A 268 9.15 -9.31 -23.97
C SER A 268 8.94 -8.68 -25.36
N LYS A 269 9.56 -7.51 -25.63
CA LYS A 269 9.51 -6.82 -26.94
C LYS A 269 10.28 -7.57 -28.02
N GLU A 270 11.43 -8.16 -27.68
CA GLU A 270 12.29 -8.93 -28.58
C GLU A 270 11.81 -10.39 -28.67
N VAL A 271 11.39 -10.95 -27.52
CA VAL A 271 10.97 -12.34 -27.36
C VAL A 271 9.53 -12.39 -26.83
N SER A 272 8.57 -12.22 -27.74
CA SER A 272 7.16 -12.06 -27.36
C SER A 272 6.35 -13.36 -27.21
N SER A 273 6.95 -14.54 -27.47
CA SER A 273 6.28 -15.86 -27.39
C SER A 273 7.29 -17.00 -27.16
N GLY A 274 6.79 -18.20 -26.87
CA GLY A 274 7.54 -19.31 -26.30
C GLY A 274 7.66 -19.19 -24.78
N GLU A 275 8.09 -20.27 -24.11
CA GLU A 275 8.22 -20.32 -22.65
C GLU A 275 9.07 -19.16 -22.10
N LEU A 276 10.21 -18.85 -22.74
CA LEU A 276 11.07 -17.72 -22.42
C LEU A 276 10.31 -16.38 -22.47
N GLY A 277 9.49 -16.16 -23.50
CA GLY A 277 8.71 -14.93 -23.66
C GLY A 277 7.59 -14.78 -22.62
N GLY A 278 6.99 -15.88 -22.19
CA GLY A 278 5.99 -15.88 -21.11
C GLY A 278 6.60 -15.56 -19.75
N TRP A 279 7.76 -16.14 -19.42
CA TRP A 279 8.47 -15.80 -18.18
C TRP A 279 8.98 -14.36 -18.18
N LEU A 280 9.48 -13.83 -19.31
CA LEU A 280 9.86 -12.41 -19.43
C LEU A 280 8.66 -11.46 -19.28
N ARG A 281 7.52 -11.78 -19.92
CA ARG A 281 6.30 -10.97 -19.77
C ARG A 281 5.75 -11.00 -18.34
N LEU A 282 5.80 -12.15 -17.68
CA LEU A 282 5.39 -12.26 -16.29
C LEU A 282 6.34 -11.51 -15.35
N LEU A 283 7.65 -11.53 -15.60
CA LEU A 283 8.63 -10.73 -14.86
C LEU A 283 8.28 -9.23 -14.96
N GLU A 284 7.97 -8.74 -16.18
CA GLU A 284 7.51 -7.37 -16.41
C GLU A 284 6.23 -7.02 -15.64
N GLN A 285 5.34 -8.00 -15.41
CA GLN A 285 4.12 -7.85 -14.62
C GLN A 285 4.32 -7.91 -13.09
N LEU A 286 5.51 -8.27 -12.60
CA LEU A 286 5.75 -8.60 -11.20
C LEU A 286 6.91 -7.92 -10.50
N SER A 287 8.02 -7.68 -11.20
CA SER A 287 9.20 -7.11 -10.56
C SER A 287 9.01 -5.61 -10.34
N ASP A 288 9.46 -5.09 -9.19
CA ASP A 288 9.29 -3.66 -8.87
C ASP A 288 10.17 -2.76 -9.75
N GLU A 289 11.28 -3.28 -10.29
CA GLU A 289 12.08 -2.62 -11.34
C GLU A 289 11.17 -2.18 -12.51
N PHE A 290 10.10 -2.93 -12.78
CA PHE A 290 9.19 -2.62 -13.86
C PHE A 290 8.17 -1.50 -13.57
N ASN A 291 8.25 -0.83 -12.42
CA ASN A 291 7.39 0.30 -12.04
C ASN A 291 8.09 1.67 -11.93
N TYR A 292 9.37 1.77 -12.28
CA TYR A 292 10.11 3.03 -12.32
C TYR A 292 10.28 3.53 -13.76
N GLU A 293 9.96 4.81 -13.97
CA GLU A 293 10.18 5.49 -15.25
C GLU A 293 11.58 6.10 -15.28
N TYR A 294 12.31 5.87 -16.37
CA TYR A 294 13.63 6.47 -16.59
C TYR A 294 13.84 6.91 -18.03
N VAL A 295 14.77 7.85 -18.21
CA VAL A 295 15.33 8.25 -19.50
C VAL A 295 16.86 8.10 -19.44
N SER A 296 17.45 7.47 -20.46
CA SER A 296 18.90 7.27 -20.56
C SER A 296 19.45 7.91 -21.83
N GLY A 297 20.68 8.43 -21.73
CA GLY A 297 21.43 8.89 -22.88
C GLY A 297 21.74 7.73 -23.83
N ASN A 298 21.51 7.94 -25.14
CA ASN A 298 21.67 6.88 -26.13
C ASN A 298 23.14 6.53 -26.46
N LYS A 299 24.12 7.22 -25.85
CA LYS A 299 25.56 7.07 -26.09
C LYS A 299 26.33 6.58 -24.87
N VAL A 300 27.20 5.59 -25.08
CA VAL A 300 28.16 5.10 -24.07
C VAL A 300 29.38 6.02 -24.05
N VAL A 301 29.83 6.40 -22.86
CA VAL A 301 30.99 7.27 -22.62
C VAL A 301 32.11 6.46 -21.94
N TYR A 302 33.35 6.78 -22.31
CA TYR A 302 34.56 6.16 -21.79
C TYR A 302 35.48 7.23 -21.18
N ASN A 303 36.24 6.86 -20.15
CA ASN A 303 37.27 7.72 -19.55
C ASN A 303 38.55 7.76 -20.41
N LEU A 304 39.54 8.59 -20.04
CA LEU A 304 40.80 8.70 -20.78
C LEU A 304 41.63 7.40 -20.80
N SER A 305 41.37 6.47 -19.88
CA SER A 305 42.02 5.14 -19.84
C SER A 305 41.36 4.12 -20.79
N GLY A 306 40.23 4.46 -21.40
CA GLY A 306 39.45 3.58 -22.27
C GLY A 306 38.48 2.64 -21.54
N GLU A 307 38.27 2.85 -20.25
CA GLU A 307 37.29 2.12 -19.44
C GLU A 307 35.92 2.84 -19.49
N LEU A 308 34.83 2.12 -19.21
CA LEU A 308 33.50 2.73 -19.09
C LEU A 308 33.49 3.74 -17.94
N ILE A 309 32.85 4.90 -18.13
CA ILE A 309 32.80 5.89 -17.05
C ILE A 309 32.05 5.36 -15.82
N SER A 310 32.49 5.82 -14.65
CA SER A 310 31.88 5.52 -13.35
C SER A 310 31.51 6.80 -12.59
N GLU A 311 30.63 6.69 -11.58
CA GLU A 311 30.29 7.85 -10.73
C GLU A 311 31.49 8.39 -9.94
N ALA A 312 32.51 7.56 -9.71
CA ALA A 312 33.73 7.91 -8.98
C ALA A 312 34.77 8.65 -9.83
N ASP A 313 34.61 8.68 -11.16
CA ASP A 313 35.55 9.32 -12.07
C ASP A 313 35.58 10.83 -11.82
N LYS A 314 36.76 11.44 -11.80
CA LYS A 314 36.88 12.90 -11.71
C LYS A 314 36.64 13.52 -13.08
N LEU A 315 36.03 14.69 -13.10
CA LEU A 315 35.81 15.43 -14.34
C LEU A 315 37.14 15.70 -15.09
N VAL A 316 38.25 15.89 -14.36
CA VAL A 316 39.60 16.04 -14.95
C VAL A 316 40.11 14.74 -15.61
N ASP A 317 39.75 13.57 -15.08
CA ASP A 317 40.14 12.26 -15.62
C ASP A 317 39.34 11.88 -16.89
N LEU A 318 38.31 12.68 -17.21
CA LEU A 318 37.56 12.65 -18.47
C LEU A 318 38.10 13.65 -19.51
N GLY A 319 39.27 14.24 -19.26
CA GLY A 319 39.93 15.19 -20.18
C GLY A 319 39.40 16.62 -20.10
N LEU A 320 38.61 16.95 -19.08
CA LEU A 320 38.07 18.29 -18.89
C LEU A 320 39.05 19.19 -18.13
N SER A 321 39.09 20.48 -18.50
CA SER A 321 39.95 21.46 -17.85
C SER A 321 39.33 22.86 -17.88
N GLY A 322 39.81 23.77 -17.02
CA GLY A 322 39.28 25.12 -16.91
C GLY A 322 37.92 25.17 -16.20
N THR A 323 37.04 26.06 -16.66
CA THR A 323 35.64 26.10 -16.24
C THR A 323 34.80 25.28 -17.20
N VAL A 324 34.09 24.29 -16.68
CA VAL A 324 33.10 23.50 -17.43
C VAL A 324 31.69 23.87 -17.03
N THR A 325 30.79 23.89 -18.00
CA THR A 325 29.36 24.20 -17.79
C THR A 325 28.51 23.14 -18.50
N PHE A 326 27.49 22.67 -17.79
CA PHE A 326 26.45 21.78 -18.28
C PHE A 326 25.11 22.53 -18.20
N ASN A 327 24.44 22.71 -19.33
CA ASN A 327 23.08 23.28 -19.36
C ASN A 327 22.09 22.12 -19.40
N ILE A 328 21.09 22.17 -18.55
CA ILE A 328 20.10 21.12 -18.35
C ILE A 328 18.71 21.68 -18.58
N THR A 329 17.89 20.91 -19.29
CA THR A 329 16.46 21.17 -19.47
C THR A 329 15.67 19.87 -19.32
N GLY A 330 14.41 19.94 -18.93
CA GLY A 330 13.58 18.76 -18.76
C GLY A 330 12.18 19.05 -18.23
N THR A 331 11.43 17.98 -17.99
CA THR A 331 10.18 17.98 -17.23
C THR A 331 10.21 16.86 -16.22
N ASP A 332 9.76 17.10 -14.99
CA ASP A 332 9.56 16.03 -14.03
C ASP A 332 8.25 15.26 -14.30
N HIS A 333 8.07 14.18 -13.54
CA HIS A 333 6.89 13.31 -13.60
C HIS A 333 5.62 13.93 -12.98
N PHE A 334 5.68 15.20 -12.56
CA PHE A 334 4.52 16.01 -12.18
C PHE A 334 4.16 17.04 -13.27
N GLY A 335 4.99 17.15 -14.31
CA GLY A 335 4.80 18.09 -15.43
C GLY A 335 5.46 19.45 -15.20
N ASN A 336 6.29 19.61 -14.17
CA ASN A 336 7.02 20.86 -13.94
C ASN A 336 8.20 20.97 -14.93
N GLU A 337 8.31 22.09 -15.63
CA GLU A 337 9.48 22.40 -16.45
C GLU A 337 10.70 22.73 -15.58
N ILE A 338 11.83 22.13 -15.91
CA ILE A 338 13.10 22.29 -15.19
C ILE A 338 14.14 22.82 -16.17
N SER A 339 14.87 23.85 -15.77
CA SER A 339 16.03 24.34 -16.50
C SER A 339 17.09 24.91 -15.55
N GLY A 340 18.37 24.74 -15.89
CA GLY A 340 19.46 25.25 -15.06
C GLY A 340 20.85 24.95 -15.62
N ASN A 341 21.83 25.73 -15.18
CA ASN A 341 23.23 25.60 -15.61
C ASN A 341 24.12 25.21 -14.42
N ILE A 342 24.76 24.05 -14.49
CA ILE A 342 25.72 23.56 -13.49
C ILE A 342 27.12 23.89 -13.99
N SER A 343 27.94 24.59 -13.19
CA SER A 343 29.31 24.96 -13.60
C SER A 343 30.34 24.61 -12.52
N TYR A 344 31.47 24.04 -12.95
CA TYR A 344 32.60 23.71 -12.08
C TYR A 344 33.89 24.37 -12.59
N ASN A 345 34.64 25.00 -11.70
CA ASN A 345 36.00 25.46 -11.98
C ASN A 345 36.99 24.38 -11.54
N LEU A 346 37.47 23.59 -12.50
CA LEU A 346 38.36 22.44 -12.26
C LEU A 346 39.80 22.86 -11.91
N VAL A 347 40.16 24.14 -12.11
CA VAL A 347 41.44 24.70 -11.65
C VAL A 347 41.39 24.96 -10.14
N ALA A 348 40.25 25.44 -9.63
CA ALA A 348 40.04 25.66 -8.21
C ALA A 348 39.72 24.36 -7.44
N ASN A 349 38.91 23.48 -8.04
CA ASN A 349 38.48 22.21 -7.46
C ASN A 349 38.71 21.05 -8.45
N PRO A 350 39.93 20.49 -8.54
CA PRO A 350 40.25 19.39 -9.47
C PRO A 350 39.67 18.03 -9.03
N ASN A 351 39.16 17.91 -7.81
CA ASN A 351 38.60 16.67 -7.27
C ASN A 351 37.10 16.49 -7.51
N VAL A 352 36.45 17.37 -8.28
CA VAL A 352 35.02 17.22 -8.62
C VAL A 352 34.83 15.93 -9.42
N THR A 353 33.94 15.09 -8.91
CA THR A 353 33.56 13.79 -9.50
C THR A 353 32.36 13.91 -10.40
N LEU A 354 32.11 12.86 -11.17
CA LEU A 354 30.85 12.72 -11.90
C LEU A 354 29.66 12.62 -10.91
N LYS A 355 29.83 12.00 -9.73
CA LYS A 355 28.80 12.00 -8.68
C LYS A 355 28.39 13.40 -8.22
N ASP A 356 29.32 14.35 -8.15
CA ASP A 356 29.00 15.74 -7.81
C ASP A 356 28.10 16.41 -8.86
N LEU A 357 28.30 16.08 -10.15
CA LEU A 357 27.41 16.51 -11.24
C LEU A 357 26.03 15.86 -11.07
N LEU A 358 25.98 14.53 -10.91
CA LEU A 358 24.73 13.78 -10.73
C LEU A 358 23.89 14.33 -9.56
N ASN A 359 24.50 14.57 -8.41
CA ASN A 359 23.84 15.15 -7.24
C ASN A 359 23.25 16.55 -7.53
N LYS A 360 23.88 17.34 -8.41
CA LYS A 360 23.35 18.65 -8.88
C LYS A 360 22.25 18.50 -9.94
N ILE A 361 22.23 17.40 -10.69
CA ILE A 361 21.10 17.07 -11.57
C ILE A 361 19.86 16.74 -10.71
N GLU A 362 20.01 15.87 -9.71
CA GLU A 362 18.93 15.56 -8.77
C GLU A 362 18.43 16.83 -8.06
N GLU A 363 19.34 17.74 -7.70
CA GLU A 363 18.99 19.02 -7.09
C GLU A 363 18.14 19.93 -8.00
N LEU A 364 18.47 20.04 -9.29
CA LEU A 364 17.66 20.79 -10.27
C LEU A 364 16.27 20.17 -10.45
N PHE A 365 16.15 18.85 -10.33
CA PHE A 365 14.88 18.14 -10.38
C PHE A 365 14.12 18.13 -9.05
N ASN A 366 14.49 18.99 -8.08
CA ASN A 366 13.91 19.01 -6.73
C ASN A 366 13.91 17.62 -6.04
N TYR A 367 14.91 16.79 -6.36
CA TYR A 367 15.08 15.41 -5.90
C TYR A 367 13.93 14.47 -6.28
N THR A 368 13.07 14.86 -7.24
CA THR A 368 12.04 13.99 -7.80
C THR A 368 12.62 12.81 -8.59
N VAL A 369 13.91 12.89 -8.96
CA VAL A 369 14.67 11.88 -9.71
C VAL A 369 15.92 11.42 -8.96
N SER A 370 16.43 10.27 -9.40
CA SER A 370 17.75 9.71 -9.16
C SER A 370 18.59 9.90 -10.44
N ALA A 371 19.84 10.34 -10.31
CA ALA A 371 20.77 10.48 -11.43
C ALA A 371 21.98 9.57 -11.20
N TYR A 372 22.22 8.64 -12.11
CA TYR A 372 23.26 7.62 -11.95
C TYR A 372 23.92 7.21 -13.28
N ILE A 373 25.08 6.56 -13.17
CA ILE A 373 25.73 5.91 -14.31
C ILE A 373 25.55 4.39 -14.27
N ARG A 374 25.09 3.81 -15.38
CA ARG A 374 25.08 2.37 -15.63
C ARG A 374 25.63 2.08 -17.02
N ASP A 375 26.56 1.14 -17.13
CA ASP A 375 27.23 0.73 -18.39
C ASP A 375 27.79 1.90 -19.22
N GLY A 376 28.39 2.89 -18.54
CA GLY A 376 28.96 4.09 -19.17
C GLY A 376 27.93 5.09 -19.72
N ARG A 377 26.65 4.97 -19.36
CA ARG A 377 25.54 5.85 -19.78
C ARG A 377 24.94 6.58 -18.59
N LEU A 378 24.47 7.80 -18.81
CA LEU A 378 23.71 8.59 -17.84
C LEU A 378 22.24 8.19 -17.85
N PHE A 379 21.70 7.83 -16.69
CA PHE A 379 20.29 7.55 -16.43
C PHE A 379 19.72 8.62 -15.49
N ILE A 380 18.51 9.08 -15.81
CA ILE A 380 17.65 9.87 -14.92
C ILE A 380 16.38 9.05 -14.69
N GLU A 381 16.09 8.73 -13.42
CA GLU A 381 15.01 7.82 -13.02
C GLU A 381 14.10 8.49 -12.00
N ASN A 382 12.78 8.38 -12.13
CA ASN A 382 11.83 8.93 -11.18
C ASN A 382 11.89 8.20 -9.83
N LYS A 383 12.19 8.94 -8.75
CA LYS A 383 12.09 8.43 -7.37
C LYS A 383 10.64 8.36 -6.86
N TYR A 384 9.74 9.15 -7.45
CA TYR A 384 8.34 9.25 -7.03
C TYR A 384 7.40 9.15 -8.23
N ARG A 385 6.18 8.66 -8.00
CA ARG A 385 5.16 8.44 -9.03
C ARG A 385 4.24 9.65 -9.19
N GLY A 386 3.72 9.84 -10.40
CA GLY A 386 3.03 11.04 -10.86
C GLY A 386 2.31 10.79 -12.20
N SER A 387 1.90 11.85 -12.89
CA SER A 387 1.12 11.76 -14.14
C SER A 387 1.72 12.53 -15.32
N GLY A 388 2.89 13.13 -15.14
CA GLY A 388 3.67 13.81 -16.18
C GLY A 388 4.69 12.87 -16.85
N GLU A 389 5.28 13.31 -17.95
CA GLU A 389 6.31 12.55 -18.66
C GLU A 389 7.71 13.05 -18.25
N LEU A 390 8.59 12.15 -17.78
CA LEU A 390 9.97 12.52 -17.46
C LEU A 390 10.73 12.87 -18.74
N LYS A 391 11.20 14.12 -18.85
CA LYS A 391 12.09 14.56 -19.94
C LYS A 391 13.36 15.11 -19.34
N PHE A 392 14.45 14.85 -20.03
CA PHE A 392 15.77 15.32 -19.65
C PHE A 392 16.59 15.59 -20.89
N SER A 393 17.39 16.64 -20.86
CA SER A 393 18.43 16.91 -21.82
C SER A 393 19.59 17.59 -21.08
N ILE A 394 20.80 17.21 -21.45
CA ILE A 394 22.03 17.80 -20.93
C ILE A 394 22.93 18.15 -22.12
N THR A 395 23.40 19.40 -22.13
CA THR A 395 24.39 19.88 -23.11
C THR A 395 25.61 20.39 -22.35
N GLY A 396 26.80 19.99 -22.77
CA GLY A 396 28.03 20.30 -22.06
C GLY A 396 29.24 19.66 -22.72
N PRO A 397 30.39 19.62 -22.03
CA PRO A 397 31.63 19.09 -22.59
C PRO A 397 31.70 17.55 -22.59
N ILE A 398 30.78 16.86 -21.91
CA ILE A 398 30.56 15.41 -22.04
C ILE A 398 29.30 15.20 -22.88
N ASP A 399 29.43 14.44 -23.97
CA ASP A 399 28.30 14.07 -24.83
C ASP A 399 27.74 12.70 -24.42
N PHE A 400 26.60 12.73 -23.72
CA PHE A 400 25.82 11.56 -23.32
C PHE A 400 24.80 11.11 -24.40
N GLY A 401 24.76 11.78 -25.56
CA GLY A 401 23.81 11.52 -26.63
C GLY A 401 22.41 12.10 -26.39
N SER A 402 21.43 11.61 -27.15
CA SER A 402 20.03 11.98 -26.99
C SER A 402 19.35 11.15 -25.91
N PHE A 403 18.47 11.79 -25.14
CA PHE A 403 17.60 11.17 -24.16
C PHE A 403 16.16 10.97 -24.69
N ASP A 404 15.87 11.42 -25.91
CA ASP A 404 14.55 11.33 -26.56
C ASP A 404 14.33 9.99 -27.31
N ASP A 405 15.31 9.08 -27.29
CA ASP A 405 15.27 7.80 -28.01
C ASP A 405 14.44 6.75 -27.24
N PRO A 406 13.27 6.32 -27.75
CA PRO A 406 12.39 5.37 -27.03
C PRO A 406 13.02 3.99 -26.78
N THR A 407 14.15 3.69 -27.42
CA THR A 407 14.95 2.47 -27.18
C THR A 407 15.67 2.51 -25.83
N TYR A 408 16.00 3.71 -25.33
CA TYR A 408 16.74 3.95 -24.08
C TYR A 408 15.89 4.67 -23.02
N GLN A 409 14.58 4.74 -23.24
CA GLN A 409 13.61 5.21 -22.28
C GLN A 409 12.77 4.05 -21.76
N ARG A 410 12.28 4.21 -20.54
CA ARG A 410 11.32 3.30 -19.93
C ARG A 410 10.17 4.10 -19.36
N ARG A 411 9.03 4.08 -20.06
CA ARG A 411 7.78 4.71 -19.63
C ARG A 411 6.91 3.68 -18.91
N VAL A 412 6.30 4.08 -17.79
CA VAL A 412 5.36 3.25 -17.02
C VAL A 412 3.95 3.79 -17.29
N VAL A 413 3.23 3.15 -18.19
CA VAL A 413 1.86 3.57 -18.58
C VAL A 413 0.83 3.09 -17.55
N GLU A 414 1.00 1.87 -17.05
CA GLU A 414 0.20 1.26 -15.99
C GLU A 414 1.13 0.57 -14.99
N LEU A 415 0.75 0.53 -13.72
CA LEU A 415 1.50 -0.15 -12.67
C LEU A 415 1.25 -1.65 -12.72
N ASN A 416 2.33 -2.43 -12.57
CA ASN A 416 2.25 -3.87 -12.49
C ASN A 416 1.76 -4.34 -11.10
N PHE A 417 1.64 -5.65 -10.84
CA PHE A 417 1.05 -6.15 -9.59
C PHE A 417 1.83 -5.72 -8.34
N ALA A 418 3.17 -5.75 -8.36
CA ALA A 418 3.98 -5.23 -7.26
C ALA A 418 3.85 -3.71 -7.12
N GLY A 419 3.83 -2.98 -8.23
CA GLY A 419 3.69 -1.53 -8.25
C GLY A 419 2.38 -1.08 -7.63
N ARG A 420 1.27 -1.74 -7.99
CA ARG A 420 -0.07 -1.49 -7.43
C ARG A 420 -0.14 -1.86 -5.96
N LEU A 421 0.40 -3.02 -5.56
CA LEU A 421 0.41 -3.41 -4.15
C LEU A 421 1.24 -2.41 -3.31
N LYS A 422 2.37 -1.92 -3.84
CA LYS A 422 3.23 -0.93 -3.17
C LYS A 422 2.50 0.39 -2.95
N LEU A 423 1.85 0.90 -4.00
CA LEU A 423 1.00 2.09 -3.92
C LEU A 423 -0.16 1.91 -2.92
N PHE A 424 -0.78 0.73 -2.86
CA PHE A 424 -1.79 0.41 -1.86
C PHE A 424 -1.24 0.51 -0.42
N GLY A 425 -0.05 -0.03 -0.17
CA GLY A 425 0.62 0.04 1.14
C GLY A 425 0.99 1.47 1.54
N GLU A 426 1.57 2.23 0.61
CA GLU A 426 1.92 3.65 0.79
C GLU A 426 0.69 4.50 1.14
N GLU A 427 -0.41 4.34 0.40
CA GLU A 427 -1.67 5.06 0.62
C GLU A 427 -2.41 4.62 1.90
N LEU A 428 -2.28 3.35 2.32
CA LEU A 428 -2.77 2.89 3.62
C LEU A 428 -2.02 3.56 4.78
N ILE A 429 -0.67 3.56 4.73
CA ILE A 429 0.17 4.21 5.73
C ILE A 429 -0.21 5.69 5.85
N LYS A 430 -0.27 6.38 4.70
CA LYS A 430 -0.60 7.80 4.64
C LYS A 430 -1.99 8.08 5.20
N ALA A 431 -3.01 7.31 4.79
CA ALA A 431 -4.40 7.50 5.22
C ALA A 431 -4.56 7.48 6.75
N VAL A 432 -3.89 6.54 7.44
CA VAL A 432 -3.96 6.44 8.91
C VAL A 432 -3.09 7.51 9.56
N ASN A 433 -1.85 7.68 9.09
CA ASN A 433 -0.89 8.59 9.72
C ASN A 433 -1.28 10.06 9.57
N GLU A 434 -1.79 10.48 8.42
CA GLU A 434 -2.23 11.87 8.20
C GLU A 434 -3.35 12.29 9.16
N LEU A 435 -4.22 11.36 9.55
CA LEU A 435 -5.26 11.59 10.55
C LEU A 435 -4.72 11.48 11.98
N HIS A 436 -3.86 10.48 12.24
CA HIS A 436 -3.25 10.26 13.55
C HIS A 436 -2.37 11.46 13.98
N THR A 437 -1.62 12.08 13.06
CA THR A 437 -0.80 13.27 13.37
C THR A 437 -1.64 14.49 13.77
N GLN A 438 -2.91 14.53 13.40
CA GLN A 438 -3.85 15.59 13.80
C GLN A 438 -4.46 15.37 15.20
N GLY A 439 -4.27 14.20 15.82
CA GLY A 439 -4.83 13.85 17.12
C GLY A 439 -3.82 13.78 18.26
N VAL A 440 -4.35 13.58 19.48
CA VAL A 440 -3.62 13.36 20.72
C VAL A 440 -4.04 12.06 21.41
N GLY A 441 -3.12 11.43 22.14
CA GLY A 441 -3.40 10.29 23.01
C GLY A 441 -3.95 10.70 24.39
N LEU A 442 -4.23 9.71 25.24
CA LEU A 442 -4.64 9.93 26.64
C LEU A 442 -3.51 10.52 27.49
N PHE A 443 -2.26 10.17 27.16
CA PHE A 443 -1.06 10.71 27.79
C PHE A 443 -0.25 11.48 26.77
N PHE A 444 0.48 12.47 27.27
CA PHE A 444 1.48 13.21 26.50
C PHE A 444 2.80 12.44 26.49
N TYR A 445 3.64 12.71 25.50
CA TYR A 445 4.99 12.18 25.40
C TYR A 445 5.87 12.79 26.53
N GLU A 446 6.63 11.93 27.19
CA GLU A 446 7.55 12.29 28.27
C GLU A 446 9.00 12.09 27.83
N LYS A 447 9.92 12.91 28.36
CA LYS A 447 11.37 12.85 28.16
C LYS A 447 11.85 13.08 26.73
N GLU A 448 11.52 12.19 25.78
CA GLU A 448 12.01 12.26 24.41
C GLU A 448 11.10 11.52 23.41
N LEU A 449 10.93 12.12 22.23
CA LEU A 449 10.33 11.50 21.06
C LEU A 449 11.22 11.74 19.83
N GLU A 450 11.74 10.67 19.24
CA GLU A 450 12.50 10.70 17.98
C GLU A 450 11.59 10.36 16.80
N GLY A 451 11.67 11.15 15.73
CA GLY A 451 10.95 10.93 14.48
C GLY A 451 11.45 9.69 13.74
N ALA A 452 10.54 8.96 13.11
CA ALA A 452 10.87 7.66 12.52
C ALA A 452 11.79 7.74 11.28
N TYR A 453 11.81 8.88 10.58
CA TYR A 453 12.49 9.04 9.29
C TYR A 453 13.73 9.91 9.40
N TRP A 454 14.79 9.49 8.69
CA TRP A 454 16.08 10.18 8.63
C TRP A 454 16.26 10.84 7.26
N VAL A 455 17.04 11.92 7.23
CA VAL A 455 17.59 12.55 6.02
C VAL A 455 19.09 12.77 6.17
N ASN A 456 19.79 12.96 5.06
CA ASN A 456 21.19 13.35 5.08
C ASN A 456 21.34 14.85 5.37
N GLN A 457 20.50 15.70 4.75
CA GLN A 457 20.58 17.15 4.93
C GLN A 457 19.22 17.88 4.92
N TYR A 458 18.36 17.63 3.93
CA TYR A 458 17.21 18.49 3.62
C TYR A 458 15.85 17.86 3.93
N ILE A 459 14.85 18.68 4.27
CA ILE A 459 13.45 18.26 4.52
C ILE A 459 12.87 17.51 3.31
N LYS A 460 13.27 17.89 2.08
CA LYS A 460 12.84 17.25 0.83
C LYS A 460 13.30 15.81 0.61
N GLU A 461 14.25 15.33 1.41
CA GLU A 461 14.64 13.90 1.43
C GLU A 461 13.69 13.04 2.27
N LEU A 462 12.76 13.64 3.04
CA LEU A 462 11.82 12.90 3.87
C LEU A 462 10.81 12.10 3.02
N PRO A 463 10.37 10.92 3.50
CA PRO A 463 9.16 10.28 2.99
C PRO A 463 7.97 11.24 3.05
N TYR A 464 7.01 11.08 2.15
CA TYR A 464 5.80 11.93 2.09
C TYR A 464 6.09 13.44 1.91
N PHE A 465 7.31 13.84 1.52
CA PHE A 465 7.63 15.24 1.23
C PHE A 465 6.67 15.86 0.19
N LEU A 466 6.24 15.08 -0.81
CA LEU A 466 5.28 15.53 -1.81
C LEU A 466 3.91 15.86 -1.19
N ASP A 467 3.48 15.12 -0.17
CA ASP A 467 2.21 15.32 0.53
C ASP A 467 2.22 16.55 1.46
N ILE A 468 3.40 17.05 1.87
CA ILE A 468 3.53 18.30 2.66
C ILE A 468 2.83 19.46 1.96
N THR A 469 2.07 20.25 2.72
CA THR A 469 1.37 21.43 2.22
C THR A 469 2.37 22.54 1.86
N LYS A 470 2.25 23.10 0.64
CA LYS A 470 3.17 24.09 0.08
C LYS A 470 2.41 25.31 -0.46
N THR A 471 3.13 26.38 -0.78
CA THR A 471 2.64 27.51 -1.57
C THR A 471 2.23 27.07 -2.99
N SER A 472 1.46 27.90 -3.70
CA SER A 472 0.96 27.59 -5.06
C SER A 472 2.05 27.45 -6.12
N ASP A 473 3.22 28.03 -5.88
CA ASP A 473 4.45 27.90 -6.70
C ASP A 473 5.40 26.79 -6.18
N GLY A 474 5.04 26.10 -5.09
CA GLY A 474 5.78 24.97 -4.54
C GLY A 474 7.12 25.31 -3.86
N SER A 475 7.45 26.60 -3.70
CA SER A 475 8.76 27.06 -3.20
C SER A 475 8.90 27.03 -1.68
N GLU A 476 7.79 27.13 -0.95
CA GLU A 476 7.76 27.21 0.51
C GLU A 476 6.71 26.26 1.10
N ILE A 477 7.00 25.74 2.29
CA ILE A 477 6.07 24.95 3.12
C ILE A 477 5.06 25.91 3.76
N THR A 478 3.82 25.46 3.91
CA THR A 478 2.72 26.24 4.52
C THR A 478 1.94 25.41 5.54
N GLY A 479 1.12 26.10 6.32
CA GLY A 479 0.31 25.52 7.38
C GLY A 479 1.05 25.47 8.73
N PHE A 480 0.44 24.75 9.67
CA PHE A 480 0.86 24.71 11.05
C PHE A 480 0.49 23.38 11.73
N PHE A 481 1.08 23.14 12.90
CA PHE A 481 0.63 22.16 13.88
C PHE A 481 0.66 22.77 15.28
N TYR A 482 0.02 22.13 16.27
CA TYR A 482 0.13 22.51 17.68
C TYR A 482 1.00 21.51 18.45
N ILE A 483 1.77 22.04 19.40
CA ILE A 483 2.40 21.30 20.49
C ILE A 483 1.65 21.67 21.76
N TRP A 484 1.11 20.68 22.47
CA TRP A 484 0.39 20.87 23.73
C TRP A 484 1.34 20.53 24.86
N ILE A 485 1.74 21.49 25.69
CA ILE A 485 2.74 21.29 26.74
C ILE A 485 2.04 21.26 28.09
N LYS A 486 2.18 20.16 28.83
CA LYS A 486 1.72 20.02 30.21
C LYS A 486 2.91 20.26 31.14
N ASP A 487 2.75 21.18 32.09
CA ASP A 487 3.73 21.46 33.15
C ASP A 487 3.53 20.56 34.40
N ASP A 488 4.39 20.78 35.40
CA ASP A 488 4.43 20.03 36.66
C ASP A 488 3.22 20.31 37.57
N ALA A 489 2.63 21.51 37.46
CA ALA A 489 1.33 21.85 38.03
C ALA A 489 0.14 21.21 37.27
N GLY A 490 0.40 20.56 36.14
CA GLY A 490 -0.60 19.87 35.32
C GLY A 490 -1.35 20.78 34.34
N LYS A 491 -1.00 22.07 34.28
CA LYS A 491 -1.60 23.03 33.33
C LYS A 491 -1.11 22.72 31.92
N ILE A 492 -2.05 22.67 30.98
CA ILE A 492 -1.75 22.46 29.56
C ILE A 492 -1.76 23.80 28.82
N THR A 493 -0.71 24.05 28.05
CA THR A 493 -0.53 25.27 27.23
C THR A 493 -0.30 24.89 25.76
N PRO A 494 -1.12 25.38 24.81
CA PRO A 494 -0.88 25.19 23.38
C PRO A 494 0.20 26.12 22.85
N VAL A 495 1.10 25.58 22.03
CA VAL A 495 2.09 26.32 21.24
C VAL A 495 1.83 26.05 19.76
N LYS A 496 1.55 27.10 18.99
CA LYS A 496 1.32 26.99 17.54
C LYS A 496 2.65 27.09 16.80
N VAL A 497 3.01 26.06 16.04
CA VAL A 497 4.16 26.09 15.13
C VAL A 497 3.66 26.36 13.71
N SER A 498 3.78 27.59 13.21
CA SER A 498 3.57 27.91 11.80
C SER A 498 4.84 27.62 11.00
N LEU A 499 4.70 26.94 9.86
CA LEU A 499 5.77 26.69 8.90
C LEU A 499 5.75 27.63 7.70
N ASP A 500 4.79 28.57 7.64
CA ASP A 500 4.59 29.47 6.50
C ASP A 500 5.88 30.25 6.17
N GLY A 501 6.41 30.08 4.95
CA GLY A 501 7.67 30.68 4.53
C GLY A 501 8.94 29.89 4.90
N LEU A 502 8.82 28.63 5.34
CA LEU A 502 9.95 27.71 5.44
C LEU A 502 10.23 27.11 4.05
N SER A 503 11.36 27.43 3.43
CA SER A 503 11.71 26.93 2.09
C SER A 503 11.69 25.40 2.00
N VAL A 504 11.27 24.85 0.86
CA VAL A 504 11.43 23.41 0.57
C VAL A 504 12.88 22.92 0.59
N ASN A 505 13.84 23.84 0.46
CA ASN A 505 15.28 23.57 0.55
C ASN A 505 15.82 23.71 1.98
N ALA A 506 14.96 23.88 2.99
CA ALA A 506 15.37 23.91 4.39
C ALA A 506 15.93 22.56 4.85
N THR A 507 16.82 22.61 5.84
CA THR A 507 17.33 21.44 6.56
C THR A 507 16.42 21.08 7.73
N LEU A 508 16.57 19.88 8.29
CA LEU A 508 15.89 19.55 9.56
C LEU A 508 16.31 20.47 10.72
N ASN A 509 17.51 21.09 10.66
CA ASN A 509 17.93 22.05 11.68
C ASN A 509 17.12 23.35 11.57
N ASP A 510 16.79 23.79 10.37
CA ASP A 510 15.95 24.97 10.15
C ASP A 510 14.52 24.73 10.67
N LEU A 511 13.99 23.51 10.47
CA LEU A 511 12.72 23.08 11.07
C LEU A 511 12.80 23.04 12.61
N ALA A 512 13.85 22.44 13.19
CA ALA A 512 14.05 22.41 14.64
C ALA A 512 14.18 23.82 15.23
N ASN A 513 14.89 24.73 14.55
CA ASN A 513 15.00 26.14 14.92
C ASN A 513 13.64 26.84 14.85
N ARG A 514 12.85 26.60 13.79
CA ARG A 514 11.48 27.14 13.64
C ARG A 514 10.56 26.71 14.79
N ILE A 515 10.66 25.45 15.21
CA ILE A 515 9.94 24.91 16.38
C ILE A 515 10.43 25.58 17.68
N ASN A 516 11.74 25.69 17.88
CA ASN A 516 12.33 26.32 19.07
C ASN A 516 11.96 27.80 19.19
N SER A 517 11.81 28.53 18.07
CA SER A 517 11.32 29.91 18.07
C SER A 517 9.89 30.01 18.60
N ALA A 518 8.98 29.15 18.14
CA ALA A 518 7.60 29.12 18.66
C ALA A 518 7.55 28.69 20.15
N LEU A 519 8.43 27.77 20.57
CA LEU A 519 8.59 27.41 21.98
C LEU A 519 9.17 28.55 22.82
N ASN A 520 10.00 29.43 22.24
CA ASN A 520 10.55 30.61 22.91
C ASN A 520 9.49 31.69 23.13
N GLU A 521 8.68 31.99 22.11
CA GLU A 521 7.54 32.90 22.23
C GLU A 521 6.56 32.46 23.32
N ALA A 522 6.40 31.15 23.52
CA ALA A 522 5.58 30.56 24.58
C ALA A 522 6.29 30.36 25.93
N GLY A 523 7.57 30.73 26.07
CA GLY A 523 8.35 30.64 27.31
C GLY A 523 8.88 29.25 27.69
N PHE A 524 8.77 28.26 26.80
CA PHE A 524 9.23 26.88 27.02
C PHE A 524 10.64 26.59 26.50
N TYR A 525 11.28 27.53 25.78
CA TYR A 525 12.66 27.44 25.29
C TYR A 525 13.35 28.79 25.44
N ASN A 526 14.61 28.85 25.85
CA ASN A 526 15.43 30.08 25.77
C ASN A 526 16.67 29.87 24.92
N ASP A 527 17.42 28.81 25.21
CA ASP A 527 18.67 28.46 24.53
C ASP A 527 18.94 26.94 24.65
N PRO A 528 19.96 26.39 23.96
CA PRO A 528 20.26 24.96 24.01
C PRO A 528 20.60 24.40 25.40
N THR A 529 20.92 25.23 26.38
CA THR A 529 21.20 24.86 27.78
C THR A 529 20.04 25.16 28.74
N ASN A 530 19.18 26.13 28.43
CA ASN A 530 18.02 26.52 29.22
C ASN A 530 16.72 26.39 28.40
N TRP A 531 15.99 25.29 28.61
CA TRP A 531 14.77 24.94 27.89
C TRP A 531 13.90 24.01 28.76
N LYS A 532 12.58 24.04 28.58
CA LYS A 532 11.61 23.12 29.19
C LYS A 532 11.18 22.05 28.20
N ILE A 533 10.85 22.48 26.98
CA ILE A 533 10.69 21.63 25.79
C ILE A 533 11.67 22.15 24.73
N ARG A 534 12.27 21.27 23.93
CA ARG A 534 13.06 21.66 22.75
C ARG A 534 12.91 20.68 21.59
N SER A 535 13.19 21.16 20.40
CA SER A 535 13.43 20.35 19.20
C SER A 535 14.90 20.41 18.79
N LEU A 536 15.44 19.32 18.26
CA LEU A 536 16.80 19.22 17.74
C LEU A 536 16.91 18.15 16.65
N VAL A 537 18.04 18.10 15.94
CA VAL A 537 18.34 17.03 14.99
C VAL A 537 19.39 16.08 15.57
N ARG A 538 19.13 14.78 15.50
CA ARG A 538 20.07 13.73 15.92
C ARG A 538 20.09 12.63 14.86
N ASN A 539 21.27 12.26 14.36
CA ASN A 539 21.45 11.24 13.32
C ASN A 539 20.54 11.44 12.10
N GLY A 540 20.34 12.70 11.68
CA GLY A 540 19.46 13.06 10.57
C GLY A 540 17.96 12.94 10.84
N ARG A 541 17.53 12.80 12.10
CA ARG A 541 16.12 12.71 12.52
C ARG A 541 15.73 13.90 13.38
N LEU A 542 14.47 14.32 13.29
CA LEU A 542 13.89 15.32 14.20
C LEU A 542 13.63 14.68 15.57
N VAL A 543 14.03 15.34 16.65
CA VAL A 543 13.85 14.86 18.04
C VAL A 543 13.22 15.97 18.86
N PHE A 544 12.20 15.62 19.65
CA PHE A 544 11.62 16.47 20.69
C PHE A 544 12.07 15.97 22.06
N GLN A 545 12.42 16.87 22.96
CA GLN A 545 12.82 16.57 24.33
C GLN A 545 12.03 17.41 25.33
N ALA A 546 11.75 16.82 26.49
CA ALA A 546 11.12 17.46 27.64
C ALA A 546 11.99 17.32 28.90
N GLN A 547 12.07 18.39 29.70
CA GLN A 547 12.60 18.32 31.05
C GLN A 547 11.68 17.50 31.97
N GLU A 548 12.24 17.04 33.09
CA GLU A 548 11.45 16.45 34.18
C GLU A 548 10.35 17.42 34.66
N GLY A 549 9.17 16.88 34.96
CA GLY A 549 7.95 17.66 35.23
C GLY A 549 7.16 18.08 33.99
N TYR A 550 7.76 18.08 32.78
CA TYR A 550 7.08 18.48 31.54
C TYR A 550 6.78 17.30 30.64
N SER A 551 5.66 17.39 29.91
CA SER A 551 5.28 16.45 28.84
C SER A 551 4.62 17.19 27.68
N PHE A 552 4.61 16.59 26.48
CA PHE A 552 4.08 17.24 25.27
C PHE A 552 3.22 16.30 24.40
N GLY A 553 2.13 16.82 23.85
CA GLY A 553 1.31 16.19 22.81
C GLY A 553 1.37 17.00 21.51
N PHE A 554 0.85 16.43 20.42
CA PHE A 554 0.67 17.14 19.13
C PHE A 554 -0.80 17.14 18.73
N SER A 555 -1.22 18.10 17.90
CA SER A 555 -2.50 18.01 17.17
C SER A 555 -2.56 18.93 15.96
N ASN A 556 -3.60 18.77 15.15
CA ASN A 556 -3.99 19.64 14.04
C ASN A 556 -2.85 19.95 13.05
N ASP A 557 -2.04 18.96 12.67
CA ASP A 557 -1.04 19.14 11.62
C ASP A 557 -1.70 19.34 10.24
N THR A 558 -1.76 20.61 9.82
CA THR A 558 -2.22 21.05 8.50
C THR A 558 -1.08 21.17 7.48
N SER A 559 0.17 21.09 7.95
CA SER A 559 1.37 21.12 7.10
C SER A 559 1.78 19.73 6.60
N ARG A 560 1.35 18.66 7.31
CA ARG A 560 1.77 17.26 7.17
C ARG A 560 3.27 17.04 7.42
N ILE A 561 3.94 17.98 8.09
CA ILE A 561 5.35 17.84 8.47
C ILE A 561 5.57 16.72 9.49
N LEU A 562 4.59 16.44 10.36
CA LEU A 562 4.70 15.38 11.37
C LEU A 562 4.62 14.00 10.70
N LEU A 563 3.77 13.87 9.66
CA LEU A 563 3.76 12.68 8.78
C LEU A 563 5.12 12.48 8.13
N ALA A 564 5.67 13.51 7.50
CA ALA A 564 6.93 13.43 6.76
C ALA A 564 8.16 13.19 7.65
N THR A 565 8.18 13.75 8.87
CA THR A 565 9.26 13.51 9.87
C THR A 565 9.06 12.23 10.67
N GLY A 566 7.86 11.62 10.60
CA GLY A 566 7.51 10.42 11.34
C GLY A 566 7.31 10.65 12.83
N ILE A 567 6.75 11.81 13.19
CA ILE A 567 6.36 12.20 14.56
C ILE A 567 4.85 12.00 14.72
N ASN A 568 4.40 11.49 15.87
CA ASN A 568 2.97 11.24 16.16
C ASN A 568 2.26 10.37 15.09
N ILE A 569 2.95 9.34 14.57
CA ILE A 569 2.43 8.40 13.55
C ILE A 569 2.04 7.04 14.14
N PHE A 570 1.03 6.40 13.55
CA PHE A 570 0.57 5.06 13.94
C PHE A 570 1.41 3.95 13.31
N PHE A 571 1.63 4.05 12.00
CA PHE A 571 2.48 3.14 11.23
C PHE A 571 3.82 3.80 10.93
N VAL A 572 4.92 3.05 11.08
CA VAL A 572 6.25 3.46 10.63
C VAL A 572 6.58 2.75 9.33
N GLY A 573 6.94 3.52 8.32
CA GLY A 573 7.43 3.03 7.04
C GLY A 573 7.02 3.93 5.89
N SER A 574 7.76 3.82 4.80
CA SER A 574 7.47 4.45 3.49
C SER A 574 7.39 3.43 2.36
N ASP A 575 7.72 2.18 2.66
CA ASP A 575 7.72 1.05 1.74
C ASP A 575 7.23 -0.18 2.53
N PRO A 576 6.41 -1.06 1.95
CA PRO A 576 5.98 -2.31 2.57
C PRO A 576 7.09 -3.17 3.21
N ALA A 577 8.33 -3.11 2.70
CA ALA A 577 9.48 -3.77 3.31
C ALA A 577 9.84 -3.22 4.71
N ASN A 578 9.71 -1.89 4.91
CA ASN A 578 10.03 -1.23 6.18
C ASN A 578 8.79 -0.94 7.07
N PHE A 579 7.59 -1.13 6.52
CA PHE A 579 6.27 -0.98 7.17
C PHE A 579 6.14 -1.78 8.48
N ARG A 580 5.67 -1.13 9.55
CA ARG A 580 5.35 -1.73 10.85
C ARG A 580 4.41 -0.83 11.66
N VAL A 581 3.77 -1.37 12.68
CA VAL A 581 3.15 -0.54 13.74
C VAL A 581 4.25 0.17 14.53
N ASN A 582 4.01 1.39 14.98
CA ASN A 582 4.96 2.16 15.77
C ASN A 582 5.22 1.47 17.13
N GLU A 583 6.45 0.99 17.33
CA GLU A 583 6.92 0.31 18.55
C GLU A 583 6.62 1.06 19.85
N LEU A 584 6.56 2.40 19.81
CA LEU A 584 6.20 3.21 20.97
C LEU A 584 4.73 2.99 21.37
N LEU A 585 3.82 2.88 20.39
CA LEU A 585 2.40 2.62 20.61
C LEU A 585 2.15 1.16 21.00
N VAL A 586 2.98 0.22 20.53
CA VAL A 586 2.94 -1.18 20.98
C VAL A 586 3.26 -1.30 22.47
N ARG A 587 4.16 -0.45 23.00
CA ARG A 587 4.57 -0.43 24.41
C ARG A 587 3.67 0.43 25.30
N LYS A 588 3.04 1.47 24.75
CA LYS A 588 2.15 2.41 25.43
C LYS A 588 0.93 2.73 24.52
N PRO A 589 -0.10 1.87 24.46
CA PRO A 589 -1.28 2.06 23.61
C PRO A 589 -2.10 3.31 23.97
N GLU A 590 -1.88 3.88 25.16
CA GLU A 590 -2.49 5.12 25.62
C GLU A 590 -1.99 6.34 24.83
N LEU A 591 -0.85 6.24 24.14
CA LEU A 591 -0.32 7.26 23.24
C LEU A 591 -0.98 7.26 21.85
N ILE A 592 -1.87 6.31 21.53
CA ILE A 592 -2.59 6.28 20.25
C ILE A 592 -3.47 7.53 20.14
N ALA A 593 -3.27 8.31 19.07
CA ALA A 593 -3.91 9.59 18.85
C ALA A 593 -5.35 9.42 18.37
N SER A 594 -6.30 9.44 19.31
CA SER A 594 -7.73 9.17 19.06
C SER A 594 -8.64 10.40 19.20
N GLY A 595 -8.21 11.38 20.01
CA GLY A 595 -8.94 12.62 20.27
C GLY A 595 -8.29 13.82 19.58
N LYS A 596 -8.98 14.96 19.57
CA LYS A 596 -8.49 16.22 19.00
C LYS A 596 -8.54 17.33 20.04
N MET A 597 -7.41 17.97 20.30
CA MET A 597 -7.39 19.20 21.10
C MET A 597 -7.62 20.41 20.19
N ASP A 598 -8.55 21.27 20.60
CA ASP A 598 -8.94 22.47 19.87
C ASP A 598 -8.89 23.68 20.80
N ILE A 599 -8.08 24.68 20.43
CA ILE A 599 -7.84 25.87 21.26
C ILE A 599 -9.11 26.72 21.49
N SER A 600 -10.12 26.60 20.61
CA SER A 600 -11.40 27.28 20.76
C SER A 600 -12.42 26.51 21.60
N ALA A 601 -12.22 25.21 21.81
CA ALA A 601 -12.97 24.37 22.74
C ALA A 601 -12.21 24.12 24.06
N PHE A 602 -10.96 24.58 24.16
CA PHE A 602 -10.09 24.38 25.32
C PHE A 602 -10.55 25.25 26.50
N ARG A 603 -11.41 24.68 27.34
CA ARG A 603 -11.80 25.28 28.62
C ARG A 603 -10.62 25.19 29.60
N SER A 604 -10.31 26.30 30.28
CA SER A 604 -9.32 26.29 31.37
C SER A 604 -9.83 25.59 32.64
N GLU A 605 -11.14 25.36 32.75
CA GLU A 605 -11.81 24.76 33.91
C GLU A 605 -12.97 23.85 33.46
N GLU A 606 -13.31 22.85 34.27
CA GLU A 606 -14.43 21.94 34.03
C GLU A 606 -15.80 22.67 34.01
N PRO A 607 -16.82 22.16 33.29
CA PRO A 607 -18.19 22.65 33.42
C PRO A 607 -18.70 22.48 34.86
N LEU A 608 -19.64 23.34 35.28
CA LEU A 608 -20.30 23.25 36.59
C LEU A 608 -21.19 22.00 36.73
N PHE A 609 -21.48 21.31 35.61
CA PHE A 609 -22.38 20.16 35.52
C PHE A 609 -21.86 19.14 34.49
N GLY A 610 -22.07 17.85 34.76
CA GLY A 610 -21.57 16.74 33.94
C GLY A 610 -22.61 16.06 33.04
N ILE A 611 -22.48 14.74 32.93
CA ILE A 611 -23.39 13.86 32.19
C ILE A 611 -24.41 13.29 33.18
N PHE A 612 -25.70 13.55 32.96
CA PHE A 612 -26.79 12.96 33.73
C PHE A 612 -27.34 11.74 33.00
N GLU A 613 -27.45 10.60 33.69
CA GLU A 613 -27.94 9.33 33.14
C GLU A 613 -29.10 8.76 33.98
N SER A 614 -30.11 8.15 33.35
CA SER A 614 -31.22 7.51 34.05
C SER A 614 -30.78 6.25 34.79
N SER A 615 -31.33 6.03 36.00
CA SER A 615 -31.00 4.83 36.79
C SER A 615 -31.43 3.53 36.12
N ASN A 616 -32.54 3.55 35.36
CA ASN A 616 -33.06 2.41 34.63
C ASN A 616 -33.15 2.72 33.12
N PRO A 617 -33.25 1.70 32.25
CA PRO A 617 -33.61 1.90 30.85
C PRO A 617 -35.00 2.55 30.71
N ILE A 618 -35.14 3.47 29.76
CA ILE A 618 -36.38 4.21 29.49
C ILE A 618 -37.13 3.64 28.27
N ASP A 619 -38.44 3.90 28.19
CA ASP A 619 -39.24 3.64 26.99
C ASP A 619 -39.20 4.87 26.05
N PRO A 620 -38.52 4.82 24.89
CA PRO A 620 -38.42 5.97 23.99
C PRO A 620 -39.77 6.37 23.35
N SER A 621 -40.80 5.52 23.45
CA SER A 621 -42.15 5.78 22.93
C SER A 621 -43.10 6.46 23.94
N GLN A 622 -42.67 6.65 25.19
CA GLN A 622 -43.45 7.35 26.22
C GLN A 622 -43.81 8.78 25.78
N THR A 623 -45.02 9.23 26.09
CA THR A 623 -45.52 10.60 25.83
C THR A 623 -45.79 11.34 27.14
N PHE A 624 -45.76 12.68 27.08
CA PHE A 624 -45.89 13.56 28.25
C PHE A 624 -46.99 14.60 28.05
N ASN A 625 -47.63 15.01 29.15
CA ASN A 625 -48.64 16.07 29.11
C ASN A 625 -47.97 17.43 29.31
N ILE A 626 -47.10 17.82 28.35
CA ILE A 626 -46.44 19.12 28.28
C ILE A 626 -46.78 19.79 26.94
N THR A 627 -46.75 21.11 26.89
CA THR A 627 -46.76 21.86 25.60
C THR A 627 -45.53 22.73 25.42
N LYS A 628 -44.76 22.98 26.48
CA LYS A 628 -43.49 23.72 26.44
C LYS A 628 -42.44 23.07 27.32
N LEU A 629 -41.20 23.12 26.83
CA LEU A 629 -40.00 22.72 27.53
C LEU A 629 -39.04 23.91 27.54
N TYR A 630 -38.46 24.21 28.71
CA TYR A 630 -37.59 25.36 28.93
C TYR A 630 -36.17 24.91 29.23
N ILE A 631 -35.17 25.61 28.68
CA ILE A 631 -33.76 25.37 28.96
C ILE A 631 -33.09 26.69 29.39
N ARG A 632 -32.87 26.83 30.69
CA ARG A 632 -32.12 27.96 31.28
C ARG A 632 -30.64 27.61 31.34
N LEU A 633 -29.76 28.58 31.12
CA LEU A 633 -28.31 28.36 31.00
C LEU A 633 -27.52 29.18 32.01
N TYR A 634 -26.31 28.72 32.33
CA TYR A 634 -25.44 29.28 33.36
C TYR A 634 -24.02 29.59 32.86
N ASP A 635 -23.47 30.71 33.33
CA ASP A 635 -22.07 31.10 33.12
C ASP A 635 -21.09 30.34 34.06
N GLN A 636 -19.79 30.56 33.88
CA GLN A 636 -18.72 29.95 34.70
C GLN A 636 -18.79 30.26 36.22
N LYS A 637 -19.60 31.24 36.64
CA LYS A 637 -19.79 31.64 38.04
C LYS A 637 -21.14 31.14 38.61
N GLY A 638 -21.90 30.39 37.82
CA GLY A 638 -23.24 29.93 38.19
C GLY A 638 -24.29 31.05 38.14
N ASN A 639 -24.08 32.14 37.41
CA ASN A 639 -25.12 33.13 37.14
C ASN A 639 -25.99 32.67 35.96
N VAL A 640 -27.30 32.95 36.04
CA VAL A 640 -28.21 32.76 34.91
C VAL A 640 -27.78 33.65 33.75
N ILE A 641 -27.64 33.07 32.56
CA ILE A 641 -27.37 33.81 31.33
C ILE A 641 -28.62 34.61 30.94
N THR A 642 -28.52 35.93 30.90
CA THR A 642 -29.64 36.86 30.68
C THR A 642 -29.89 37.25 29.21
N SER A 643 -29.09 36.73 28.27
CA SER A 643 -29.21 36.97 26.83
C SER A 643 -28.86 35.69 26.06
N PRO A 644 -29.56 35.33 24.97
CA PRO A 644 -29.36 34.05 24.29
C PRO A 644 -27.93 33.93 23.73
N PRO A 645 -27.16 32.87 24.07
CA PRO A 645 -25.83 32.65 23.51
C PRO A 645 -25.78 32.51 21.98
N LEU A 646 -26.87 32.03 21.37
CA LEU A 646 -27.01 31.75 19.93
C LEU A 646 -28.45 32.06 19.49
N ASP A 647 -28.63 32.55 18.26
CA ASP A 647 -29.98 32.66 17.68
C ASP A 647 -30.42 31.30 17.12
N LEU A 648 -31.42 30.69 17.77
CA LEU A 648 -31.99 29.40 17.40
C LEU A 648 -33.40 29.51 16.81
N THR A 649 -33.83 30.73 16.43
CA THR A 649 -35.18 30.98 15.88
C THR A 649 -35.44 30.14 14.62
N ASN A 650 -34.41 29.92 13.79
CA ASN A 650 -34.48 29.07 12.59
C ASN A 650 -34.71 27.57 12.89
N GLN A 651 -34.55 27.13 14.14
CA GLN A 651 -34.83 25.77 14.61
C GLN A 651 -36.20 25.67 15.32
N GLY A 652 -36.97 26.77 15.36
CA GLY A 652 -38.26 26.83 16.08
C GLY A 652 -38.12 26.97 17.60
N ILE A 653 -36.98 27.51 18.07
CA ILE A 653 -36.68 27.68 19.50
C ILE A 653 -36.53 29.17 19.80
N ILE A 654 -37.27 29.66 20.79
CA ILE A 654 -37.42 31.10 21.09
C ILE A 654 -36.74 31.42 22.43
N TRP A 655 -36.18 32.62 22.59
CA TRP A 655 -35.66 33.07 23.89
C TRP A 655 -36.74 33.80 24.71
N ASN A 656 -37.04 33.30 25.90
CA ASN A 656 -37.98 33.89 26.84
C ASN A 656 -37.26 34.83 27.82
N ASN A 657 -37.39 36.14 27.58
CA ASN A 657 -36.75 37.19 28.39
C ASN A 657 -37.29 37.29 29.83
N SER A 658 -38.51 36.83 30.11
CA SER A 658 -39.06 36.84 31.48
C SER A 658 -38.47 35.71 32.33
N LEU A 659 -38.05 34.61 31.69
CA LEU A 659 -37.53 33.40 32.33
C LEU A 659 -35.99 33.30 32.26
N ASN A 660 -35.37 34.05 31.35
CA ASN A 660 -33.97 33.93 30.92
C ASN A 660 -33.63 32.49 30.49
N ALA A 661 -34.43 31.95 29.58
CA ALA A 661 -34.33 30.57 29.11
C ALA A 661 -34.74 30.46 27.63
N TYR A 662 -34.22 29.44 26.94
CA TYR A 662 -34.81 28.98 25.68
C TYR A 662 -36.14 28.29 25.96
N GLU A 663 -37.09 28.48 25.05
CA GLU A 663 -38.46 27.96 25.08
C GLU A 663 -38.67 27.13 23.80
N ILE A 664 -39.08 25.87 23.99
CA ILE A 664 -39.24 24.86 22.94
C ILE A 664 -40.70 24.41 22.97
N ASP A 665 -41.42 24.62 21.87
CA ASP A 665 -42.79 24.10 21.72
C ASP A 665 -42.79 22.58 21.48
N ILE A 666 -43.66 21.88 22.19
CA ILE A 666 -43.83 20.42 22.16
C ILE A 666 -45.30 20.10 21.84
N ASP A 667 -45.54 19.20 20.89
CA ASP A 667 -46.90 18.73 20.61
C ASP A 667 -47.33 17.71 21.68
N PRO A 668 -48.60 17.70 22.15
CA PRO A 668 -49.06 16.75 23.17
C PRO A 668 -48.94 15.25 22.83
N SER A 669 -48.60 14.91 21.58
CA SER A 669 -48.33 13.54 21.12
C SER A 669 -46.85 13.24 20.87
N THR A 670 -45.93 14.18 21.12
CA THR A 670 -44.50 14.00 20.93
C THR A 670 -43.96 12.92 21.88
N THR A 671 -43.21 11.97 21.33
CA THR A 671 -42.56 10.88 22.07
C THR A 671 -41.29 11.33 22.78
N LEU A 672 -40.86 10.56 23.78
CA LEU A 672 -39.60 10.79 24.51
C LEU A 672 -38.40 10.85 23.56
N GLN A 673 -38.33 9.98 22.55
CA GLN A 673 -37.26 10.02 21.56
C GLN A 673 -37.26 11.33 20.74
N GLU A 674 -38.43 11.86 20.39
CA GLU A 674 -38.53 13.13 19.67
C GLU A 674 -38.19 14.35 20.56
N ILE A 675 -38.55 14.31 21.85
CA ILE A 675 -38.10 15.30 22.84
C ILE A 675 -36.56 15.26 22.98
N LEU A 676 -35.97 14.07 23.10
CA LEU A 676 -34.51 13.91 23.14
C LEU A 676 -33.86 14.42 21.85
N ASN A 677 -34.42 14.14 20.67
CA ASN A 677 -33.92 14.66 19.41
C ASN A 677 -33.98 16.20 19.34
N LYS A 678 -35.07 16.83 19.81
CA LYS A 678 -35.18 18.30 19.94
C LYS A 678 -34.13 18.86 20.90
N LEU A 679 -33.93 18.24 22.07
CA LEU A 679 -32.90 18.63 23.03
C LEU A 679 -31.47 18.46 22.48
N ASN A 680 -31.22 17.41 21.69
CA ASN A 680 -29.92 17.11 21.08
C ASN A 680 -29.56 18.01 19.89
N SER A 681 -30.58 18.67 19.29
CA SER A 681 -30.38 19.68 18.24
C SER A 681 -29.88 21.03 18.78
N LEU A 682 -30.01 21.26 20.09
CA LEU A 682 -29.40 22.42 20.74
C LEU A 682 -27.86 22.29 20.67
N PRO A 683 -27.13 23.29 20.17
CA PRO A 683 -25.68 23.19 19.99
C PRO A 683 -24.90 22.99 21.31
N PHE A 684 -25.48 23.39 22.44
CA PHE A 684 -24.89 23.27 23.78
C PHE A 684 -25.34 22.04 24.58
N LEU A 685 -26.23 21.18 24.05
CA LEU A 685 -26.80 20.05 24.79
C LEU A 685 -26.78 18.77 23.94
N ARG A 686 -26.44 17.65 24.57
CA ARG A 686 -26.62 16.31 24.02
C ARG A 686 -27.69 15.56 24.81
N ALA A 687 -28.56 14.89 24.08
CA ALA A 687 -29.71 14.18 24.63
C ALA A 687 -29.97 12.92 23.80
N TYR A 688 -29.74 11.74 24.38
CA TYR A 688 -29.83 10.47 23.65
C TYR A 688 -30.15 9.31 24.59
N VAL A 689 -30.38 8.14 23.99
CA VAL A 689 -30.49 6.86 24.73
C VAL A 689 -29.20 6.08 24.52
N ASN A 690 -28.54 5.66 25.59
CA ASN A 690 -27.26 4.93 25.51
C ASN A 690 -27.46 3.44 25.16
N ALA A 691 -26.36 2.71 24.99
CA ALA A 691 -26.38 1.29 24.62
C ALA A 691 -27.05 0.37 25.68
N GLU A 692 -27.21 0.83 26.91
CA GLU A 692 -27.94 0.12 27.97
C GLU A 692 -29.44 0.47 28.00
N GLY A 693 -29.91 1.30 27.06
CA GLY A 693 -31.30 1.76 26.98
C GLY A 693 -31.65 2.92 27.92
N LYS A 694 -30.65 3.52 28.60
CA LYS A 694 -30.85 4.62 29.56
C LYS A 694 -30.80 5.99 28.88
N MET A 695 -31.57 6.93 29.41
CA MET A 695 -31.57 8.33 28.99
C MET A 695 -30.30 9.03 29.43
N VAL A 696 -29.65 9.76 28.53
CA VAL A 696 -28.46 10.57 28.81
C VAL A 696 -28.73 12.01 28.39
N LEU A 697 -28.44 12.95 29.30
CA LEU A 697 -28.54 14.39 29.11
C LEU A 697 -27.22 15.04 29.58
N THR A 698 -26.52 15.77 28.72
CA THR A 698 -25.25 16.43 29.07
C THR A 698 -25.05 17.72 28.29
N LEU A 699 -24.26 18.65 28.81
CA LEU A 699 -23.75 19.75 27.99
C LEU A 699 -22.80 19.21 26.91
N ASP A 700 -22.84 19.80 25.72
CA ASP A 700 -21.73 19.70 24.77
C ASP A 700 -20.70 20.80 25.10
N PRO A 701 -19.52 20.45 25.65
CA PRO A 701 -18.55 21.45 26.09
C PRO A 701 -17.89 22.20 24.93
N ASN A 702 -18.01 21.71 23.68
CA ASN A 702 -17.17 22.09 22.55
C ASN A 702 -17.79 23.14 21.62
N GLN A 703 -19.02 23.61 21.87
CA GLN A 703 -19.73 24.54 20.96
C GLN A 703 -20.16 25.87 21.60
N THR A 704 -20.08 26.04 22.92
CA THR A 704 -20.51 27.30 23.59
C THR A 704 -19.74 27.61 24.89
N THR A 705 -19.84 28.86 25.35
CA THR A 705 -19.36 29.35 26.65
C THR A 705 -20.32 29.04 27.81
N VAL A 706 -21.16 28.02 27.67
CA VAL A 706 -22.12 27.59 28.71
C VAL A 706 -21.43 26.62 29.66
N TYR A 707 -21.59 26.84 30.96
CA TYR A 707 -21.03 26.00 32.01
C TYR A 707 -22.09 25.21 32.77
N GLY A 708 -23.38 25.56 32.65
CA GLY A 708 -24.49 24.83 33.25
C GLY A 708 -25.83 25.01 32.56
N PHE A 709 -26.78 24.14 32.89
CA PHE A 709 -28.16 24.21 32.41
C PHE A 709 -29.18 23.74 33.45
N GLU A 710 -30.40 24.23 33.29
CA GLU A 710 -31.62 23.86 34.03
C GLU A 710 -32.68 23.44 33.01
N ILE A 711 -33.41 22.35 33.29
CA ILE A 711 -34.55 21.91 32.48
C ILE A 711 -35.85 22.30 33.17
N GLY A 712 -36.80 22.87 32.42
CA GLY A 712 -38.16 23.04 32.91
C GLY A 712 -39.22 22.54 31.95
N ASP A 713 -40.41 22.33 32.49
CA ASP A 713 -41.63 22.11 31.70
C ASP A 713 -42.79 22.97 32.21
N ASN A 714 -43.90 22.97 31.48
CA ASN A 714 -45.10 23.72 31.82
C ASN A 714 -46.26 22.84 32.34
N SER A 715 -45.97 21.70 32.96
CA SER A 715 -47.01 20.76 33.40
C SER A 715 -47.09 20.63 34.90
N SER A 716 -48.30 20.66 35.46
CA SER A 716 -48.51 20.38 36.88
C SER A 716 -48.30 18.89 37.20
N THR A 717 -48.67 17.97 36.29
CA THR A 717 -48.59 16.51 36.49
C THR A 717 -48.35 15.75 35.18
N ASN A 718 -47.46 14.74 35.22
CA ASN A 718 -47.06 13.91 34.08
C ASN A 718 -46.24 14.70 33.04
N GLY A 719 -45.34 15.55 33.54
CA GLY A 719 -44.37 16.30 32.74
C GLY A 719 -43.06 15.56 32.50
N PHE A 720 -42.20 16.11 31.65
CA PHE A 720 -40.83 15.61 31.43
C PHE A 720 -39.98 15.70 32.70
N VAL A 721 -40.20 16.74 33.52
CA VAL A 721 -39.55 16.87 34.84
C VAL A 721 -39.99 15.76 35.80
N ASP A 722 -41.21 15.22 35.68
CA ASP A 722 -41.64 14.11 36.54
C ASP A 722 -40.91 12.79 36.18
N LEU A 723 -40.53 12.59 34.90
CA LEU A 723 -39.68 11.45 34.47
C LEU A 723 -38.26 11.56 35.01
N LEU A 724 -37.65 12.75 34.92
CA LEU A 724 -36.30 12.99 35.49
C LEU A 724 -36.28 12.59 36.98
N LYS A 725 -37.38 12.83 37.70
CA LYS A 725 -37.54 12.45 39.10
C LYS A 725 -37.68 10.94 39.31
N SER A 726 -38.51 10.26 38.52
CA SER A 726 -38.71 8.80 38.66
C SER A 726 -37.43 8.02 38.38
N GLU A 727 -36.66 8.47 37.38
CA GLU A 727 -35.39 7.84 36.97
C GLU A 727 -34.16 8.30 37.76
N LYS A 728 -34.37 9.11 38.82
CA LYS A 728 -33.32 9.65 39.69
C LYS A 728 -32.24 10.46 38.92
N MET A 729 -32.64 11.12 37.84
CA MET A 729 -31.81 12.07 37.13
C MET A 729 -31.89 13.42 37.85
N TYR A 730 -30.93 13.65 38.76
CA TYR A 730 -30.89 14.82 39.65
C TYR A 730 -30.45 16.13 38.95
N ILE A 731 -31.00 16.38 37.76
CA ILE A 731 -30.80 17.63 37.00
C ILE A 731 -31.54 18.77 37.72
N PRO A 732 -30.93 19.96 37.86
CA PRO A 732 -31.64 21.17 38.26
C PRO A 732 -32.86 21.41 37.36
N ALA A 733 -34.05 21.40 37.96
CA ALA A 733 -35.31 21.46 37.23
C ALA A 733 -36.44 22.22 37.94
N PHE A 734 -37.26 22.88 37.11
CA PHE A 734 -38.37 23.73 37.53
C PHE A 734 -39.63 23.50 36.70
N LYS A 735 -40.80 23.78 37.27
CA LYS A 735 -42.07 23.89 36.58
C LYS A 735 -42.40 25.37 36.41
N TRP A 736 -42.79 25.78 35.21
CA TRP A 736 -43.26 27.13 34.92
C TRP A 736 -44.68 27.09 34.36
N TYR A 737 -45.66 27.35 35.23
CA TYR A 737 -47.09 27.24 34.96
C TYR A 737 -47.82 28.46 35.53
N ASP A 738 -48.77 29.03 34.78
CA ASP A 738 -49.53 30.25 35.13
C ASP A 738 -48.64 31.42 35.65
N ASN A 739 -47.47 31.62 35.02
CA ASN A 739 -46.45 32.60 35.43
C ASN A 739 -45.88 32.42 36.85
N SER A 740 -45.98 31.21 37.41
CA SER A 740 -45.36 30.82 38.67
C SER A 740 -44.23 29.81 38.43
N GLU A 741 -43.07 30.05 39.05
CA GLU A 741 -41.95 29.09 39.07
C GLU A 741 -42.04 28.22 40.31
N THR A 742 -42.08 26.90 40.14
CA THR A 742 -42.01 25.93 41.23
C THR A 742 -40.81 25.01 41.00
N ARG A 743 -39.87 24.92 41.95
CA ARG A 743 -38.73 24.00 41.84
C ARG A 743 -39.15 22.57 42.22
N VAL A 744 -38.70 21.59 41.44
CA VAL A 744 -39.24 20.20 41.50
C VAL A 744 -38.15 19.16 41.73
N ILE A 745 -37.02 19.33 41.03
CA ILE A 745 -35.79 18.56 41.23
C ILE A 745 -34.68 19.58 41.37
N THR A 746 -34.24 19.80 42.58
CA THR A 746 -32.83 20.11 42.82
C THR A 746 -32.22 18.80 43.30
N GLY A 747 -30.96 18.50 42.97
CA GLY A 747 -30.22 17.33 43.51
C GLY A 747 -29.98 17.38 45.03
N PHE A 748 -30.70 18.27 45.71
CA PHE A 748 -30.60 18.68 47.10
C PHE A 748 -32.03 19.08 47.48
N GLU A 749 -32.69 18.26 48.28
CA GLU A 749 -33.99 18.61 48.86
C GLU A 749 -33.82 19.82 49.80
N ARG A 750 -34.92 20.46 50.21
CA ARG A 750 -34.84 21.42 51.34
C ARG A 750 -34.37 20.64 52.57
N PHE A 751 -33.11 20.84 52.96
CA PHE A 751 -32.52 20.25 54.14
C PHE A 751 -33.38 20.55 55.38
N ASN A 752 -33.49 19.58 56.27
CA ASN A 752 -34.38 19.65 57.42
C ASN A 752 -33.61 20.13 58.66
N PHE A 753 -33.23 21.41 58.64
CA PHE A 753 -32.44 22.11 59.66
C PHE A 753 -33.19 22.36 60.97
N ASP A 754 -32.46 22.65 62.06
CA ASP A 754 -33.06 22.91 63.37
C ASP A 754 -33.60 24.35 63.43
N GLN A 755 -34.91 24.50 63.22
CA GLN A 755 -35.63 25.78 63.24
C GLN A 755 -35.55 26.57 64.57
N THR A 756 -34.84 26.05 65.59
CA THR A 756 -34.66 26.70 66.90
C THR A 756 -33.23 27.20 67.16
N LYS A 757 -32.28 26.95 66.27
CA LYS A 757 -30.86 27.30 66.38
C LYS A 757 -30.29 27.73 65.02
N GLU A 758 -29.03 28.19 64.99
CA GLU A 758 -28.36 28.50 63.72
C GLU A 758 -27.44 27.32 63.31
N ASP A 759 -27.69 26.77 62.13
CA ASP A 759 -26.92 25.70 61.48
C ASP A 759 -25.75 26.28 60.66
N TYR A 760 -24.55 25.73 60.87
CA TYR A 760 -23.30 26.15 60.22
C TYR A 760 -22.54 24.99 59.58
N LEU A 761 -21.96 25.25 58.41
CA LEU A 761 -20.93 24.42 57.80
C LEU A 761 -19.55 24.98 58.14
N SER A 762 -18.79 24.22 58.93
CA SER A 762 -17.53 24.64 59.55
C SER A 762 -16.33 23.88 58.98
N PHE A 763 -15.31 24.60 58.54
CA PHE A 763 -14.12 24.10 57.87
C PHE A 763 -12.88 24.32 58.75
N TYR A 764 -12.37 23.24 59.31
CA TYR A 764 -11.11 23.20 60.04
C TYR A 764 -9.97 22.93 59.04
N LEU A 765 -9.03 23.86 58.90
CA LEU A 765 -8.02 23.88 57.84
C LEU A 765 -6.65 23.55 58.42
N PHE A 766 -5.88 22.66 57.78
CA PHE A 766 -4.60 22.19 58.33
C PHE A 766 -3.45 22.32 57.33
N ASP A 767 -2.28 22.66 57.86
CA ASP A 767 -1.01 22.71 57.13
C ASP A 767 -0.44 21.30 56.84
N GLU A 768 0.71 21.24 56.17
CA GLU A 768 1.40 19.98 55.85
C GLU A 768 1.88 19.17 57.05
N ASN A 769 1.95 19.80 58.23
CA ASN A 769 2.36 19.20 59.49
C ASN A 769 1.15 18.83 60.38
N GLY A 770 -0.08 19.13 59.93
CA GLY A 770 -1.32 18.88 60.66
C GLY A 770 -1.70 19.96 61.69
N ASN A 771 -1.11 21.15 61.64
CA ASN A 771 -1.48 22.26 62.51
C ASN A 771 -2.67 23.05 61.95
N LEU A 772 -3.57 23.51 62.83
CA LEU A 772 -4.74 24.31 62.42
C LEU A 772 -4.32 25.71 61.92
N ILE A 773 -4.62 26.01 60.66
CA ILE A 773 -4.34 27.29 60.00
C ILE A 773 -5.28 28.37 60.57
N LYS A 774 -4.72 29.55 60.87
CA LYS A 774 -5.41 30.73 61.46
C LYS A 774 -6.10 30.54 62.83
N GLY A 775 -6.07 29.35 63.43
CA GLY A 775 -6.50 29.11 64.81
C GLY A 775 -8.01 29.13 65.08
N GLN A 776 -8.85 29.30 64.05
CA GLN A 776 -10.31 29.21 64.09
C GLN A 776 -10.81 28.61 62.76
N PRO A 777 -11.87 27.79 62.75
CA PRO A 777 -12.44 27.26 61.51
C PRO A 777 -13.17 28.35 60.72
N PHE A 778 -13.16 28.23 59.40
CA PHE A 778 -13.98 29.03 58.50
C PHE A 778 -15.43 28.52 58.56
N ARG A 779 -16.43 29.39 58.76
CA ARG A 779 -17.84 28.98 58.93
C ARG A 779 -18.76 29.64 57.91
N ILE A 780 -19.76 28.89 57.44
CA ILE A 780 -20.83 29.38 56.56
C ILE A 780 -22.18 29.07 57.23
N SER A 781 -22.98 30.09 57.56
CA SER A 781 -24.37 29.89 58.01
C SER A 781 -25.21 29.32 56.88
N LEU A 782 -25.88 28.20 57.16
CA LEU A 782 -26.77 27.49 56.24
C LEU A 782 -28.17 28.12 56.26
N ASP A 783 -28.68 28.54 57.42
CA ASP A 783 -29.97 29.23 57.51
C ASP A 783 -30.02 30.53 56.72
N GLN A 784 -28.95 31.32 56.77
CA GLN A 784 -28.87 32.57 55.99
C GLN A 784 -28.90 32.30 54.48
N ILE A 785 -28.36 31.16 54.02
CA ILE A 785 -28.46 30.78 52.60
C ILE A 785 -29.93 30.52 52.23
N ILE A 786 -30.72 29.95 53.14
CA ILE A 786 -32.12 29.60 52.88
C ILE A 786 -33.06 30.79 53.01
N SER A 787 -32.85 31.66 54.00
CA SER A 787 -33.66 32.88 54.20
C SER A 787 -33.66 33.78 52.97
N ASP A 788 -32.53 33.82 52.26
CA ASP A 788 -32.30 34.65 51.08
C ASP A 788 -32.81 33.97 49.79
N GLY A 789 -33.51 32.84 49.89
CA GLY A 789 -33.96 32.03 48.75
C GLY A 789 -32.82 31.30 48.02
N GLY A 790 -31.64 31.25 48.63
CA GLY A 790 -30.45 30.62 48.10
C GLY A 790 -30.55 29.09 48.04
N THR A 791 -29.60 28.51 47.33
CA THR A 791 -29.56 27.09 46.98
C THR A 791 -28.19 26.50 47.33
N ILE A 792 -27.98 25.22 47.01
CA ILE A 792 -26.65 24.61 47.00
C ILE A 792 -25.63 25.41 46.15
N PHE A 793 -26.10 26.11 45.09
CA PHE A 793 -25.25 26.99 44.27
C PHE A 793 -24.82 28.23 45.05
N THR A 794 -25.68 28.76 45.92
CA THR A 794 -25.35 29.87 46.82
C THR A 794 -24.34 29.44 47.90
N LEU A 795 -24.41 28.18 48.37
CA LEU A 795 -23.36 27.62 49.24
C LEU A 795 -22.03 27.49 48.49
N LEU A 796 -22.02 26.92 47.28
CA LEU A 796 -20.85 26.81 46.42
C LEU A 796 -20.26 28.19 46.10
N GLN A 797 -21.10 29.19 45.81
CA GLN A 797 -20.70 30.59 45.61
C GLN A 797 -20.12 31.22 46.89
N LYS A 798 -20.66 30.92 48.07
CA LYS A 798 -20.08 31.37 49.34
C LYS A 798 -18.71 30.71 49.58
N ILE A 799 -18.52 29.42 49.31
CA ILE A 799 -17.19 28.77 49.44
C ILE A 799 -16.18 29.38 48.44
N ASN A 800 -16.59 29.56 47.18
CA ASN A 800 -15.75 30.09 46.10
C ASN A 800 -15.65 31.63 46.07
N SER A 801 -16.26 32.34 47.02
CA SER A 801 -16.29 33.81 46.99
C SER A 801 -14.88 34.38 47.18
N TYR A 802 -14.59 35.53 46.60
CA TYR A 802 -13.28 36.19 46.75
C TYR A 802 -12.92 36.45 48.23
N GLU A 803 -13.93 36.74 49.06
CA GLU A 803 -13.78 36.94 50.51
C GLU A 803 -13.36 35.65 51.23
N ASN A 804 -13.80 34.48 50.76
CA ASN A 804 -13.54 33.18 51.38
C ASN A 804 -12.41 32.38 50.72
N ALA A 805 -12.01 32.74 49.50
CA ALA A 805 -10.85 32.18 48.79
C ALA A 805 -9.54 32.28 49.59
N VAL A 806 -9.45 33.23 50.54
CA VAL A 806 -8.35 33.36 51.50
C VAL A 806 -8.14 32.14 52.40
N ASN A 807 -9.07 31.18 52.40
CA ASN A 807 -9.02 29.96 53.20
C ASN A 807 -8.50 28.75 52.41
N GLY A 808 -8.16 28.93 51.12
CA GLY A 808 -7.54 27.89 50.32
C GLY A 808 -8.48 26.74 49.93
N LEU A 809 -9.79 26.99 49.89
CA LEU A 809 -10.82 26.02 49.50
C LEU A 809 -11.47 26.38 48.16
N SER A 810 -11.92 25.36 47.42
CA SER A 810 -12.80 25.47 46.26
C SER A 810 -13.91 24.41 46.34
N ALA A 811 -15.06 24.69 45.73
CA ALA A 811 -16.22 23.80 45.65
C ALA A 811 -16.76 23.70 44.21
N ARG A 812 -17.16 22.50 43.78
CA ARG A 812 -17.85 22.22 42.51
C ARG A 812 -18.84 21.08 42.64
N PHE A 813 -19.63 20.78 41.61
CA PHE A 813 -20.36 19.51 41.52
C PHE A 813 -19.63 18.50 40.65
N ASP A 814 -19.83 17.21 40.92
CA ASP A 814 -19.41 16.13 40.05
C ASP A 814 -20.50 15.70 39.05
N ARG A 815 -20.20 14.67 38.26
CA ARG A 815 -21.07 14.16 37.19
C ARG A 815 -22.39 13.55 37.71
N ASN A 816 -22.45 13.15 38.98
CA ASN A 816 -23.66 12.64 39.63
C ASN A 816 -24.43 13.73 40.40
N GLY A 817 -23.99 14.99 40.29
CA GLY A 817 -24.56 16.12 41.00
C GLY A 817 -24.12 16.25 42.46
N LYS A 818 -23.06 15.55 42.89
CA LYS A 818 -22.58 15.59 44.28
C LYS A 818 -21.63 16.76 44.51
N LEU A 819 -21.79 17.47 45.64
CA LEU A 819 -20.89 18.53 46.05
C LEU A 819 -19.49 17.98 46.37
N ILE A 820 -18.50 18.49 45.66
CA ILE A 820 -17.07 18.32 45.88
C ILE A 820 -16.55 19.59 46.50
N ILE A 821 -15.77 19.46 47.58
CA ILE A 821 -15.01 20.56 48.18
C ILE A 821 -13.57 20.05 48.30
N GLU A 822 -12.60 20.88 47.95
CA GLU A 822 -11.18 20.51 47.88
C GLU A 822 -10.29 21.68 48.30
N THR A 823 -9.01 21.40 48.53
CA THR A 823 -8.00 22.44 48.75
C THR A 823 -7.49 22.97 47.40
N THR A 824 -7.42 24.29 47.26
CA THR A 824 -6.74 24.95 46.13
C THR A 824 -5.22 24.97 46.29
N GLY A 825 -4.69 24.48 47.43
CA GLY A 825 -3.27 24.54 47.79
C GLY A 825 -2.76 25.93 48.18
N LEU A 826 -3.61 26.96 48.12
CA LEU A 826 -3.29 28.33 48.56
C LEU A 826 -3.32 28.43 50.09
N TYR A 827 -2.51 29.35 50.64
CA TYR A 827 -2.41 29.63 52.09
C TYR A 827 -1.98 28.43 52.94
N ASP A 828 -1.15 27.55 52.36
CA ASP A 828 -0.58 26.34 52.98
C ASP A 828 -1.58 25.26 53.41
N THR A 829 -2.88 25.44 53.13
CA THR A 829 -3.92 24.44 53.40
C THR A 829 -3.69 23.17 52.58
N LYS A 830 -3.25 22.09 53.25
CA LYS A 830 -3.05 20.77 52.63
C LYS A 830 -4.24 19.84 52.82
N THR A 831 -4.92 19.94 53.96
CA THR A 831 -6.10 19.14 54.26
C THR A 831 -7.10 19.94 55.08
N PHE A 832 -8.34 19.49 55.14
CA PHE A 832 -9.38 20.08 55.97
C PHE A 832 -10.30 19.00 56.54
N ILE A 833 -10.98 19.35 57.62
CA ILE A 833 -12.12 18.61 58.15
C ILE A 833 -13.32 19.53 58.05
N ILE A 834 -14.38 19.09 57.36
CA ILE A 834 -15.68 19.77 57.40
C ILE A 834 -16.50 19.16 58.53
N GLN A 835 -17.11 20.00 59.34
CA GLN A 835 -18.10 19.63 60.35
C GLN A 835 -19.36 20.44 60.14
N ASP A 836 -20.46 19.86 60.58
CA ASP A 836 -21.75 20.50 60.64
C ASP A 836 -22.00 20.83 62.12
N GLU A 837 -22.23 22.11 62.42
CA GLU A 837 -22.23 22.67 63.77
C GLU A 837 -23.48 23.52 64.01
N LEU A 838 -24.15 23.29 65.13
CA LEU A 838 -25.18 24.20 65.66
C LEU A 838 -24.54 25.24 66.56
N TYR A 839 -24.90 26.51 66.38
CA TYR A 839 -24.61 27.56 67.35
C TYR A 839 -25.77 27.71 68.33
N ASP A 840 -25.50 27.56 69.63
CA ASP A 840 -26.52 27.65 70.68
C ASP A 840 -26.59 29.01 71.41
N GLY A 841 -25.84 29.99 70.92
CA GLY A 841 -25.67 31.31 71.55
C GLY A 841 -24.46 31.41 72.48
N THR A 842 -23.79 30.29 72.78
CA THR A 842 -22.56 30.25 73.58
C THR A 842 -21.42 29.48 72.91
N ASP A 843 -21.68 28.28 72.41
CA ASP A 843 -20.69 27.41 71.78
C ASP A 843 -21.18 26.88 70.42
N TYR A 844 -20.24 26.39 69.60
CA TYR A 844 -20.52 25.64 68.38
C TYR A 844 -20.42 24.14 68.68
N VAL A 845 -21.50 23.40 68.46
CA VAL A 845 -21.61 21.99 68.83
C VAL A 845 -21.93 21.14 67.59
N GLN A 846 -21.13 20.11 67.35
CA GLN A 846 -21.31 19.20 66.21
C GLN A 846 -22.72 18.57 66.19
N THR A 847 -23.40 18.59 65.05
CA THR A 847 -24.74 18.02 64.91
C THR A 847 -24.74 16.49 65.08
N PRO A 848 -25.80 15.92 65.70
CA PRO A 848 -26.02 14.48 65.70
C PRO A 848 -26.14 13.93 64.27
N TYR A 849 -25.63 12.71 64.05
CA TYR A 849 -25.41 12.11 62.73
C TYR A 849 -26.61 12.16 61.75
N ASN A 850 -27.83 12.21 62.27
CA ASN A 850 -29.08 12.17 61.50
C ASN A 850 -29.61 13.55 61.04
N TYR A 851 -28.96 14.66 61.42
CA TYR A 851 -29.43 16.04 61.13
C TYR A 851 -28.46 16.90 60.30
N GLY A 852 -27.20 16.47 60.14
CA GLY A 852 -26.18 17.26 59.44
C GLY A 852 -26.20 17.16 57.91
N PHE A 853 -26.05 18.30 57.24
CA PHE A 853 -25.89 18.52 55.80
C PHE A 853 -24.85 17.56 55.16
N ILE A 854 -23.67 17.42 55.80
CA ILE A 854 -22.55 16.62 55.27
C ILE A 854 -22.92 15.13 55.12
N ASN A 855 -23.72 14.59 56.04
CA ASN A 855 -23.99 13.14 56.13
C ASN A 855 -24.95 12.64 55.03
N THR A 856 -25.45 13.53 54.17
CA THR A 856 -26.31 13.18 53.02
C THR A 856 -25.57 13.05 51.68
N LEU A 857 -24.26 13.35 51.62
CA LEU A 857 -23.44 13.33 50.39
C LEU A 857 -22.71 11.98 50.17
N LYS A 858 -22.59 11.47 48.92
CA LYS A 858 -22.00 10.14 48.58
C LYS A 858 -21.03 10.12 47.37
N GLY A 859 -19.90 9.38 47.46
CA GLY A 859 -19.12 8.79 46.33
C GLY A 859 -18.17 9.68 45.49
N TYR A 860 -17.21 9.13 44.71
CA TYR A 860 -16.34 9.85 43.72
C TYR A 860 -15.65 8.89 42.71
N GLU A 861 -15.38 9.30 41.44
CA GLU A 861 -14.42 8.69 40.46
C GLU A 861 -14.28 9.50 39.10
N LEU A 862 -13.41 9.08 38.15
CA LEU A 862 -12.81 9.88 37.02
C LEU A 862 -12.54 9.02 35.72
N GLU A 863 -12.24 9.48 34.48
CA GLU A 863 -12.58 10.68 33.66
C GLU A 863 -12.14 10.59 32.13
N ARG A 864 -13.07 10.89 31.18
CA ARG A 864 -12.95 11.66 29.88
C ARG A 864 -12.05 11.22 28.68
N GLY A 865 -12.59 11.35 27.45
CA GLY A 865 -11.84 11.40 26.17
C GLY A 865 -12.65 11.87 24.94
N ASP A 866 -12.02 12.60 23.99
CA ASP A 866 -12.57 12.95 22.66
C ASP A 866 -12.29 11.82 21.64
N ASN A 867 -13.20 11.61 20.69
CA ASN A 867 -13.21 10.48 19.77
C ASN A 867 -13.07 10.82 18.28
N ARG A 868 -13.04 12.11 17.92
CA ARG A 868 -13.16 12.58 16.53
C ARG A 868 -12.08 12.03 15.58
N ILE A 869 -10.86 11.79 16.05
CA ILE A 869 -9.78 11.26 15.19
C ILE A 869 -9.92 9.74 15.02
N ALA A 870 -10.33 9.01 16.06
CA ALA A 870 -10.65 7.59 15.94
C ALA A 870 -11.81 7.35 14.95
N GLN A 871 -12.86 8.19 14.99
CA GLN A 871 -13.94 8.15 14.01
C GLN A 871 -13.42 8.46 12.59
N ALA A 872 -12.65 9.54 12.41
CA ALA A 872 -12.12 9.91 11.10
C ALA A 872 -11.22 8.80 10.49
N ILE A 873 -10.43 8.11 11.32
CA ILE A 873 -9.61 6.98 10.87
C ILE A 873 -10.49 5.80 10.45
N ALA A 874 -11.56 5.48 11.19
CA ALA A 874 -12.54 4.46 10.78
C ALA A 874 -13.24 4.83 9.46
N ASP A 875 -13.72 6.07 9.32
CA ASP A 875 -14.37 6.60 8.11
C ASP A 875 -13.44 6.57 6.90
N SER A 876 -12.11 6.66 7.11
CA SER A 876 -11.09 6.64 6.05
C SER A 876 -11.11 5.36 5.18
N ALA A 877 -11.72 4.28 5.68
CA ALA A 877 -12.02 3.06 4.93
C ALA A 877 -12.88 3.34 3.67
N THR A 878 -13.81 4.29 3.78
CA THR A 878 -14.79 4.63 2.74
C THR A 878 -14.31 5.72 1.78
N ILE A 879 -13.22 6.42 2.12
CA ILE A 879 -12.70 7.54 1.32
C ILE A 879 -12.18 7.04 -0.04
N ILE A 880 -12.66 7.67 -1.11
CA ILE A 880 -12.16 7.49 -2.48
C ILE A 880 -10.87 8.29 -2.66
N ARG A 881 -9.82 7.65 -3.21
CA ARG A 881 -8.49 8.24 -3.38
C ARG A 881 -8.11 8.33 -4.87
N LYS A 882 -7.69 9.51 -5.34
CA LYS A 882 -7.26 9.73 -6.74
C LYS A 882 -6.05 8.88 -7.12
N SER A 883 -5.08 8.79 -6.21
CA SER A 883 -3.91 7.88 -6.27
C SER A 883 -4.31 6.44 -6.61
N LEU A 884 -5.38 5.94 -5.99
CA LEU A 884 -5.92 4.59 -6.20
C LEU A 884 -6.95 4.54 -7.35
N ASN A 885 -6.77 5.34 -8.41
CA ASN A 885 -7.71 5.46 -9.53
C ASN A 885 -9.17 5.66 -9.10
N TYR A 886 -9.41 6.63 -8.21
CA TYR A 886 -10.73 6.96 -7.68
C TYR A 886 -11.47 5.78 -7.01
N SER A 887 -10.73 4.92 -6.31
CA SER A 887 -11.30 3.83 -5.51
C SER A 887 -10.97 3.96 -4.01
N THR A 888 -11.67 3.19 -3.18
CA THR A 888 -11.31 2.99 -1.77
C THR A 888 -10.17 1.99 -1.65
N LEU A 889 -9.47 1.97 -0.51
CA LEU A 889 -8.41 0.99 -0.23
C LEU A 889 -8.90 -0.46 -0.48
N GLN A 890 -10.06 -0.83 0.08
CA GLN A 890 -10.63 -2.17 -0.11
C GLN A 890 -10.94 -2.47 -1.58
N ASN A 891 -11.57 -1.53 -2.32
CA ASN A 891 -11.93 -1.74 -3.72
C ASN A 891 -10.68 -1.84 -4.61
N TYR A 892 -9.66 -1.04 -4.33
CA TYR A 892 -8.37 -1.10 -5.03
C TYR A 892 -7.70 -2.47 -4.89
N TYR A 893 -7.55 -2.97 -3.65
CA TYR A 893 -6.98 -4.30 -3.43
C TYR A 893 -7.83 -5.41 -4.05
N SER A 894 -9.17 -5.30 -3.96
CA SER A 894 -10.08 -6.25 -4.60
C SER A 894 -9.91 -6.27 -6.13
N SER A 895 -9.59 -5.13 -6.76
CA SER A 895 -9.28 -5.07 -8.20
C SER A 895 -7.99 -5.83 -8.57
N ILE A 896 -6.97 -5.81 -7.71
CA ILE A 896 -5.72 -6.56 -7.92
C ILE A 896 -6.03 -8.07 -7.89
N VAL A 897 -6.76 -8.53 -6.85
CA VAL A 897 -7.13 -9.94 -6.70
C VAL A 897 -8.00 -10.42 -7.86
N GLY A 898 -9.01 -9.64 -8.25
CA GLY A 898 -9.92 -9.97 -9.36
C GLY A 898 -9.21 -10.04 -10.71
N GLU A 899 -8.22 -9.17 -10.95
CA GLU A 899 -7.42 -9.18 -12.18
C GLU A 899 -6.51 -10.40 -12.26
N VAL A 900 -5.77 -10.73 -11.19
CA VAL A 900 -4.98 -11.98 -11.12
C VAL A 900 -5.85 -13.20 -11.40
N GLY A 901 -7.03 -13.30 -10.78
CA GLY A 901 -7.98 -14.39 -11.04
C GLY A 901 -8.47 -14.45 -12.48
N SER A 902 -8.82 -13.31 -13.07
CA SER A 902 -9.31 -13.23 -14.47
C SER A 902 -8.21 -13.58 -15.49
N ALA A 903 -6.99 -13.05 -15.31
CA ALA A 903 -5.82 -13.35 -16.13
C ALA A 903 -5.46 -14.83 -16.06
N THR A 904 -5.43 -15.40 -14.85
CA THR A 904 -5.14 -16.83 -14.66
C THR A 904 -6.13 -17.73 -15.39
N ASN A 905 -7.44 -17.43 -15.32
CA ASN A 905 -8.46 -18.20 -16.04
C ASN A 905 -8.34 -18.03 -17.57
N SER A 906 -8.15 -16.79 -18.06
CA SER A 906 -7.97 -16.53 -19.50
C SER A 906 -6.76 -17.25 -20.09
N VAL A 907 -5.67 -17.36 -19.33
CA VAL A 907 -4.46 -18.09 -19.73
C VAL A 907 -4.66 -19.61 -19.68
N LYS A 908 -5.34 -20.15 -18.64
CA LYS A 908 -5.74 -21.57 -18.57
C LYS A 908 -6.59 -21.98 -19.79
N ASP A 909 -7.59 -21.17 -20.15
CA ASP A 909 -8.43 -21.39 -21.34
C ASP A 909 -7.62 -21.35 -22.64
N SER A 910 -6.74 -20.35 -22.78
CA SER A 910 -5.89 -20.18 -23.97
C SER A 910 -4.91 -21.34 -24.16
N LYS A 911 -4.31 -21.83 -23.08
CA LYS A 911 -3.44 -23.01 -23.07
C LYS A 911 -4.19 -24.27 -23.49
N SER A 912 -5.37 -24.53 -22.90
CA SER A 912 -6.20 -25.70 -23.19
C SER A 912 -6.69 -25.74 -24.64
N PHE A 913 -7.06 -24.57 -25.18
CA PHE A 913 -7.38 -24.42 -26.61
C PHE A 913 -6.20 -24.79 -27.52
N LEU A 914 -5.00 -24.30 -27.20
CA LEU A 914 -3.79 -24.60 -27.99
C LEU A 914 -3.35 -26.06 -27.88
N GLU A 915 -3.50 -26.68 -26.71
CA GLU A 915 -3.24 -28.12 -26.51
C GLU A 915 -4.13 -28.99 -27.41
N THR A 916 -5.42 -28.63 -27.47
CA THR A 916 -6.40 -29.26 -28.36
C THR A 916 -6.03 -29.06 -29.83
N LEU A 917 -5.66 -27.84 -30.23
CA LEU A 917 -5.29 -27.50 -31.61
C LEU A 917 -4.00 -28.21 -32.05
N ILE A 918 -2.97 -28.25 -31.20
CA ILE A 918 -1.72 -28.99 -31.46
C ILE A 918 -2.03 -30.48 -31.64
N SER A 919 -2.89 -31.05 -30.81
CA SER A 919 -3.31 -32.45 -30.93
C SER A 919 -4.02 -32.75 -32.26
N GLN A 920 -4.89 -31.84 -32.72
CA GLN A 920 -5.52 -31.95 -34.05
C GLN A 920 -4.49 -31.87 -35.19
N LEU A 921 -3.55 -30.92 -35.13
CA LEU A 921 -2.50 -30.77 -36.14
C LEU A 921 -1.53 -31.98 -36.15
N LYS A 922 -1.21 -32.55 -34.98
CA LYS A 922 -0.45 -33.81 -34.88
C LYS A 922 -1.17 -34.96 -35.58
N ASN A 923 -2.46 -35.15 -35.34
CA ASN A 923 -3.24 -36.22 -36.00
C ASN A 923 -3.25 -36.05 -37.54
N ILE A 924 -3.33 -34.80 -38.03
CA ILE A 924 -3.21 -34.52 -39.47
C ILE A 924 -1.80 -34.87 -39.97
N LYS A 925 -0.73 -34.50 -39.23
CA LYS A 925 0.65 -34.86 -39.56
C LYS A 925 0.82 -36.38 -39.63
N GLU A 926 0.37 -37.12 -38.63
CA GLU A 926 0.42 -38.59 -38.60
C GLU A 926 -0.30 -39.23 -39.79
N SER A 927 -1.43 -38.67 -40.25
CA SER A 927 -2.12 -39.16 -41.45
C SER A 927 -1.33 -39.00 -42.76
N ILE A 928 -0.34 -38.10 -42.80
CA ILE A 928 0.49 -37.80 -43.98
C ILE A 928 1.86 -38.49 -43.88
N SER A 929 2.58 -38.25 -42.77
CA SER A 929 3.96 -38.68 -42.55
C SER A 929 4.09 -39.96 -41.72
N GLY A 930 3.03 -40.42 -41.08
CA GLY A 930 3.05 -41.62 -40.23
C GLY A 930 3.25 -42.92 -41.02
N VAL A 931 3.66 -43.96 -40.30
CA VAL A 931 3.87 -45.30 -40.85
C VAL A 931 2.62 -46.15 -40.66
N SER A 932 1.96 -46.52 -41.76
CA SER A 932 0.86 -47.48 -41.74
C SER A 932 1.39 -48.89 -41.94
N LEU A 933 1.28 -49.76 -40.93
CA LEU A 933 1.77 -51.14 -41.01
C LEU A 933 1.13 -51.93 -42.16
N ASP A 934 -0.15 -51.69 -42.45
CA ASP A 934 -0.86 -52.37 -43.54
C ASP A 934 -0.35 -51.90 -44.92
N GLU A 935 -0.09 -50.59 -45.09
CA GLU A 935 0.45 -50.04 -46.33
C GLU A 935 1.91 -50.49 -46.56
N GLU A 936 2.74 -50.44 -45.51
CA GLU A 936 4.11 -50.94 -45.56
C GLU A 936 4.15 -52.45 -45.83
N MET A 937 3.29 -53.25 -45.21
CA MET A 937 3.21 -54.70 -45.47
C MET A 937 2.76 -55.02 -46.90
N ALA A 938 1.76 -54.29 -47.43
CA ALA A 938 1.33 -54.45 -48.82
C ALA A 938 2.45 -54.08 -49.80
N ASN A 939 3.18 -52.99 -49.55
CA ASN A 939 4.36 -52.61 -50.32
C ASN A 939 5.49 -53.64 -50.18
N LEU A 940 5.72 -54.21 -48.99
CA LEU A 940 6.73 -55.24 -48.76
C LEU A 940 6.47 -56.47 -49.63
N ILE A 941 5.24 -56.97 -49.64
CA ILE A 941 4.81 -58.10 -50.47
C ILE A 941 5.00 -57.79 -51.96
N LYS A 942 4.62 -56.59 -52.41
CA LYS A 942 4.82 -56.12 -53.80
C LYS A 942 6.30 -56.17 -54.20
N TYR A 943 7.21 -55.62 -53.39
CA TYR A 943 8.64 -55.61 -53.71
C TYR A 943 9.29 -56.98 -53.60
N GLN A 944 8.89 -57.82 -52.64
CA GLN A 944 9.34 -59.22 -52.56
C GLN A 944 8.93 -60.02 -53.80
N GLN A 945 7.68 -59.89 -54.27
CA GLN A 945 7.22 -60.54 -55.50
C GLN A 945 8.00 -60.05 -56.74
N ALA A 946 8.24 -58.74 -56.85
CA ALA A 946 9.01 -58.16 -57.94
C ALA A 946 10.49 -58.59 -57.92
N PHE A 947 11.08 -58.74 -56.73
CA PHE A 947 12.42 -59.30 -56.55
C PHE A 947 12.50 -60.77 -56.99
N VAL A 948 11.56 -61.62 -56.55
CA VAL A 948 11.51 -63.04 -56.95
C VAL A 948 11.31 -63.20 -58.46
N ALA A 949 10.45 -62.37 -59.08
CA ALA A 949 10.26 -62.36 -60.53
C ALA A 949 11.56 -61.99 -61.27
N SER A 950 12.28 -60.96 -60.80
CA SER A 950 13.55 -60.52 -61.38
C SER A 950 14.68 -61.53 -61.20
N ALA A 951 14.71 -62.22 -60.06
CA ALA A 951 15.67 -63.30 -59.79
C ALA A 951 15.46 -64.47 -60.75
N LYS A 952 14.21 -64.84 -61.03
CA LYS A 952 13.90 -65.89 -62.02
C LYS A 952 14.28 -65.50 -63.45
N VAL A 953 14.20 -64.21 -63.80
CA VAL A 953 14.73 -63.71 -65.08
C VAL A 953 16.25 -63.83 -65.11
N LEU A 954 16.94 -63.48 -64.01
CA LEU A 954 18.40 -63.61 -63.91
C LEU A 954 18.85 -65.07 -64.12
N THR A 955 18.29 -66.03 -63.38
CA THR A 955 18.66 -67.45 -63.52
C THR A 955 18.37 -67.97 -64.93
N THR A 956 17.24 -67.59 -65.53
CA THR A 956 16.92 -68.00 -66.92
C THR A 956 17.93 -67.43 -67.93
N VAL A 957 18.43 -66.21 -67.70
CA VAL A 957 19.47 -65.59 -68.55
C VAL A 957 20.85 -66.23 -68.31
N GLU A 958 21.16 -66.67 -67.10
CA GLU A 958 22.36 -67.44 -66.75
C GLU A 958 22.33 -68.82 -67.42
N ASP A 959 21.23 -69.58 -67.31
CA ASP A 959 21.01 -70.87 -67.99
C ASP A 959 21.23 -70.74 -69.51
N MET A 960 20.69 -69.68 -70.13
CA MET A 960 20.89 -69.40 -71.55
C MET A 960 22.33 -68.99 -71.89
N PHE A 961 23.05 -68.35 -70.96
CA PHE A 961 24.46 -68.00 -71.13
C PHE A 961 25.36 -69.25 -71.05
N GLU A 962 25.11 -70.15 -70.11
CA GLU A 962 25.81 -71.44 -70.01
C GLU A 962 25.53 -72.30 -71.25
N ALA A 963 24.28 -72.40 -71.69
CA ALA A 963 23.92 -73.10 -72.92
C ALA A 963 24.66 -72.55 -74.15
N LEU A 964 24.79 -71.22 -74.28
CA LEU A 964 25.53 -70.57 -75.36
C LEU A 964 27.05 -70.74 -75.25
N LEU A 965 27.61 -70.81 -74.04
CA LEU A 965 29.04 -71.06 -73.81
C LEU A 965 29.40 -72.52 -74.12
N ASN A 966 28.55 -73.46 -73.69
CA ASN A 966 28.70 -74.88 -73.97
C ASN A 966 28.50 -75.21 -75.46
N ALA A 967 27.65 -74.46 -76.18
CA ALA A 967 27.49 -74.57 -77.64
C ALA A 967 28.63 -73.92 -78.47
N LYS A 968 29.63 -73.31 -77.83
CA LYS A 968 30.76 -72.64 -78.48
C LYS A 968 32.14 -73.26 -78.13
N ARG A 969 32.13 -74.37 -77.39
CA ARG A 969 33.25 -75.31 -77.26
C ARG A 969 33.10 -76.43 -78.28
#